data_AF-A0AAU7ZPP3-F1
#
_entry.id   AF-A0AAU7ZPP3-F1
#
_cell.length_a   1.000
_cell.length_b   1.000
_cell.length_c   1.000
_cell.angle_alpha   90.00
_cell.angle_beta   90.00
_cell.angle_gamma   90.00
#
_symmetry.space_group_name_H-M   'P 1'
#
loop_
_entity.id
_entity.type
_entity.pdbx_description
1 polymer ?
#
loop_
_entity_poly.entity_id
_entity_poly.type
_entity_poly.pdbx_seq_one_letter_code
_entity_poly.pdbx_strand_id
1 'polypeptide(L)'
;MQHRLKCSPSLKIAWMLGFCTFMSGCGSGYDKGFPSSIWATGSTVRVSQTLQLGTETGVTGSPLTFWVNGVKGGNAQFGTVDSKGLYTAPALVPTPDNSVTITSLANAFPQDAPGMAKVSVLNPIPIINSVTPSSFSEGTTTITISGSQFIYGAQIFWNGVAVPTTFVSNTELAASISAPNPGTYSLTVNNPDPGAANSAVVSEVVGPGKVVLVLQTNAGTTVRVTNSVKIGLTVSGTNNTGVTWTVNGTAGGNAQIGTIVANADGSVTYTAPAVVPVPNNVVQLTAVSLDDPTVSISQNISVYNPIPILNSAAPMTFDVGPSTVVLNGSNFINGAQVLMNGAAVPTTFNNDGQLTAAISPTDPGNLDLQVLNPSPGPATSTDLIAQVNGTPPVPLVSPEDASRFLAQATFGAADADIHHLSKIGYTAWMNEQFNIPPTLHEPVVEQALVVNNPPCAVGDVKCNAALFVQNDADDAYLEGSFWQQAISGSDQLRQRVKYALTEQMVVSSQDFALAEMPRGMANYYDVLGADAFGNFRQLLEDVTLNPMMGQYLSVMGNDKGDATRDPDENYAREVMQLFTIGLYQLNPDGTQKLDPTGQPIPTYSNVDVMGLAKVFTGFSWNIPGDQSNTAWSNCCAYVGTGFGEDILPMQSFPNHHSTEEKDFLGVTIPTQSNPDPVGDLKIALDTLFNHPNLPPFVCKQMIQHLVTSNPSPAYVGRVSAVFQDNGAGVRGDMKAVLTAILLDDEARNAAAASSNPQYGKVREALLRYVEWARAFTAQSRNGAYNLGSTEDPIYGLGEMSLRSPSVFNWFAPGYVPPGTSIAKAGLLAPEMGMTDVSTVVGYLNYMQSVIGAGTSSGPDVFSNYATEIGLAGTPDQLLDRINLLLMAGEMDGTLRSQILSAVNAIAVPAGDQDAINAALANRVKMAIFLTMASPSFSAQF
;
A
#
# COMPACT_ATOMS: atom_id res chain seq x y z
N MET A 1 23.48 -57.11 12.71
CA MET A 1 24.45 -56.99 11.61
C MET A 1 25.65 -56.24 12.15
N GLN A 2 26.68 -56.95 12.61
CA GLN A 2 27.85 -57.43 11.87
C GLN A 2 28.95 -56.38 11.69
N HIS A 3 30.12 -56.73 12.27
CA HIS A 3 31.49 -56.44 11.84
C HIS A 3 32.09 -55.05 12.14
N ARG A 4 33.38 -54.91 12.52
CA ARG A 4 34.46 -55.75 13.07
C ARG A 4 35.72 -54.86 12.99
N LEU A 5 36.61 -54.94 14.00
CA LEU A 5 38.09 -54.87 13.91
C LEU A 5 38.69 -53.49 13.47
N LYS A 6 39.90 -53.05 13.81
CA LYS A 6 41.21 -53.55 14.35
C LYS A 6 42.03 -52.25 14.61
N CYS A 7 43.13 -52.14 15.36
CA CYS A 7 44.21 -53.06 15.71
C CYS A 7 45.07 -52.47 16.86
N SER A 8 45.65 -53.38 17.65
CA SER A 8 46.85 -53.28 18.52
C SER A 8 48.13 -52.95 17.67
N PRO A 9 49.38 -52.73 18.20
CA PRO A 9 49.99 -53.51 19.29
C PRO A 9 51.10 -52.91 20.21
N SER A 10 51.23 -53.52 21.39
CA SER A 10 52.45 -54.05 22.09
C SER A 10 53.77 -53.25 22.26
N LEU A 11 54.29 -53.18 23.50
CA LEU A 11 55.60 -53.69 24.05
C LEU A 11 55.84 -53.02 25.44
N LYS A 12 55.96 -53.73 26.58
CA LYS A 12 57.18 -54.30 27.23
C LYS A 12 58.32 -53.25 27.40
N ILE A 13 59.08 -53.06 28.49
CA ILE A 13 59.49 -53.87 29.66
C ILE A 13 60.43 -53.01 30.56
N ALA A 14 60.67 -53.47 31.80
CA ALA A 14 61.86 -53.31 32.66
C ALA A 14 61.98 -52.16 33.67
N TRP A 15 61.72 -52.57 34.91
CA TRP A 15 62.48 -52.34 36.14
C TRP A 15 63.99 -52.07 36.00
N MET A 16 64.53 -51.27 36.93
CA MET A 16 65.87 -51.54 37.49
C MET A 16 65.93 -51.21 38.98
N LEU A 17 66.29 -52.25 39.74
CA LEU A 17 66.61 -52.32 41.16
C LEU A 17 68.10 -52.03 41.35
N GLY A 18 68.45 -51.40 42.48
CA GLY A 18 69.70 -51.67 43.20
C GLY A 18 70.85 -50.68 42.99
N PHE A 19 71.27 -50.01 44.07
CA PHE A 19 72.48 -50.43 44.78
C PHE A 19 72.57 -49.76 46.17
N CYS A 20 72.72 -50.61 47.20
CA CYS A 20 73.19 -50.28 48.54
C CYS A 20 74.67 -49.87 48.55
N THR A 21 75.07 -49.02 49.49
CA THR A 21 76.11 -49.26 50.53
C THR A 21 76.13 -48.05 51.48
N PHE A 22 75.74 -48.20 52.74
CA PHE A 22 76.62 -48.47 53.90
C PHE A 22 77.86 -47.57 53.99
N MET A 23 77.93 -46.70 55.01
CA MET A 23 78.76 -46.97 56.19
C MET A 23 78.52 -45.95 57.33
N SER A 24 78.44 -46.54 58.52
CA SER A 24 78.64 -46.02 59.86
C SER A 24 79.97 -45.27 60.05
N GLY A 25 79.99 -44.34 61.01
CA GLY A 25 81.24 -43.94 61.66
C GLY A 25 81.15 -42.65 62.44
N CYS A 26 80.73 -42.69 63.70
CA CYS A 26 81.25 -41.73 64.67
C CYS A 26 82.71 -42.12 64.93
N GLY A 27 83.61 -41.55 64.13
CA GLY A 27 85.05 -41.63 64.30
C GLY A 27 85.60 -40.22 64.11
N SER A 28 86.00 -39.61 65.21
CA SER A 28 86.69 -38.32 65.26
C SER A 28 87.92 -38.31 64.35
N GLY A 29 87.92 -37.44 63.33
CA GLY A 29 89.06 -37.20 62.45
C GLY A 29 88.77 -36.07 61.46
N TYR A 30 89.50 -34.97 61.61
CA TYR A 30 89.53 -33.74 60.81
C TYR A 30 89.60 -33.98 59.30
N ASP A 31 88.92 -33.17 58.47
CA ASP A 31 89.49 -31.99 57.77
C ASP A 31 88.74 -31.63 56.45
N LYS A 32 88.73 -30.32 56.14
CA LYS A 32 88.34 -29.60 54.90
C LYS A 32 86.85 -29.25 54.66
N GLY A 33 86.62 -27.93 54.55
CA GLY A 33 85.32 -27.27 54.41
C GLY A 33 84.61 -27.51 53.08
N PHE A 34 83.27 -27.39 53.14
CA PHE A 34 82.37 -27.48 51.99
C PHE A 34 81.75 -26.10 51.66
N PRO A 35 81.48 -25.83 50.36
CA PRO A 35 80.97 -24.56 49.85
C PRO A 35 79.53 -24.27 50.30
N SER A 36 79.13 -22.99 50.35
CA SER A 36 77.74 -22.58 50.57
C SER A 36 76.83 -23.17 49.48
N SER A 37 75.71 -23.80 49.85
CA SER A 37 74.68 -24.23 48.89
C SER A 37 73.42 -23.37 49.05
N ILE A 38 72.75 -23.08 47.93
CA ILE A 38 71.44 -22.42 47.94
C ILE A 38 70.48 -23.18 47.04
N TRP A 39 69.22 -23.23 47.43
CA TRP A 39 68.13 -23.74 46.60
C TRP A 39 66.95 -22.80 46.69
N ALA A 40 66.19 -22.71 45.61
CA ALA A 40 64.97 -21.94 45.61
C ALA A 40 63.81 -22.77 46.17
N THR A 41 62.91 -22.14 46.93
CA THR A 41 61.69 -22.80 47.44
C THR A 41 60.71 -23.22 46.34
N GLY A 42 60.89 -22.71 45.12
CA GLY A 42 60.19 -23.09 43.90
C GLY A 42 61.08 -22.91 42.67
N SER A 43 60.79 -23.65 41.59
CA SER A 43 61.58 -23.57 40.34
C SER A 43 61.19 -22.39 39.44
N THR A 44 60.09 -21.69 39.76
CA THR A 44 59.55 -20.56 38.97
C THR A 44 59.01 -19.44 39.86
N VAL A 45 58.98 -18.22 39.34
CA VAL A 45 58.38 -17.03 39.97
C VAL A 45 57.81 -16.11 38.89
N ARG A 46 56.65 -15.48 39.08
CA ARG A 46 56.13 -14.50 38.11
C ARG A 46 56.82 -13.15 38.28
N VAL A 47 56.89 -12.35 37.22
CA VAL A 47 57.43 -10.99 37.27
C VAL A 47 56.89 -10.19 38.47
N SER A 48 57.73 -9.38 39.08
CA SER A 48 57.44 -8.57 40.28
C SER A 48 57.00 -9.34 41.54
N GLN A 49 57.00 -10.68 41.53
CA GLN A 49 56.75 -11.49 42.73
C GLN A 49 58.05 -11.89 43.42
N THR A 50 57.95 -12.28 44.69
CA THR A 50 59.11 -12.70 45.48
C THR A 50 59.18 -14.21 45.66
N LEU A 51 60.40 -14.73 45.79
CA LEU A 51 60.71 -16.12 46.06
C LEU A 51 61.79 -16.21 47.13
N GLN A 52 61.53 -16.97 48.20
CA GLN A 52 62.52 -17.18 49.25
C GLN A 52 63.53 -18.24 48.83
N LEU A 53 64.82 -17.96 49.02
CA LEU A 53 65.90 -18.93 48.88
C LEU A 53 66.17 -19.61 50.22
N GLY A 54 66.31 -20.93 50.19
CA GLY A 54 66.92 -21.71 51.26
C GLY A 54 68.43 -21.69 51.11
N THR A 55 69.14 -21.55 52.23
CA THR A 55 70.60 -21.45 52.25
C THR A 55 71.17 -22.42 53.27
N GLU A 56 72.20 -23.18 52.89
CA GLU A 56 72.97 -24.01 53.81
C GLU A 56 74.44 -23.58 53.75
N THR A 57 74.96 -23.15 54.90
CA THR A 57 76.35 -22.73 55.06
C THR A 57 77.00 -23.57 56.14
N GLY A 58 78.09 -24.26 55.83
CA GLY A 58 78.85 -25.06 56.80
C GLY A 58 79.56 -24.25 57.90
N VAL A 59 79.34 -22.93 57.96
CA VAL A 59 79.98 -22.01 58.90
C VAL A 59 78.94 -21.09 59.53
N THR A 60 78.67 -21.29 60.82
CA THR A 60 77.62 -20.57 61.55
C THR A 60 78.00 -19.10 61.76
N GLY A 61 77.13 -18.17 61.33
CA GLY A 61 77.25 -16.74 61.64
C GLY A 61 77.96 -15.86 60.59
N SER A 62 78.31 -16.40 59.42
CA SER A 62 78.91 -15.63 58.31
C SER A 62 77.82 -15.12 57.35
N PRO A 63 77.71 -13.80 57.07
CA PRO A 63 76.71 -13.29 56.12
C PRO A 63 76.97 -13.76 54.69
N LEU A 64 75.91 -14.04 53.95
CA LEU A 64 75.98 -14.32 52.52
C LEU A 64 75.90 -13.01 51.72
N THR A 65 76.75 -12.87 50.72
CA THR A 65 76.52 -11.94 49.62
C THR A 65 75.86 -12.70 48.47
N PHE A 66 74.85 -12.11 47.86
CA PHE A 66 74.13 -12.68 46.72
C PHE A 66 74.41 -11.92 45.43
N TRP A 67 74.36 -12.62 44.31
CA TRP A 67 74.39 -12.07 42.95
C TRP A 67 73.25 -12.67 42.13
N VAL A 68 72.67 -11.88 41.23
CA VAL A 68 71.69 -12.35 40.25
C VAL A 68 72.27 -12.15 38.86
N ASN A 69 72.45 -13.24 38.10
CA ASN A 69 73.16 -13.26 36.82
C ASN A 69 74.51 -12.50 36.88
N GLY A 70 75.25 -12.67 37.98
CA GLY A 70 76.56 -12.03 38.21
C GLY A 70 76.51 -10.59 38.73
N VAL A 71 75.34 -9.98 38.91
CA VAL A 71 75.19 -8.62 39.47
C VAL A 71 74.96 -8.69 40.98
N LYS A 72 75.82 -8.07 41.78
CA LYS A 72 75.72 -8.11 43.26
C LYS A 72 74.41 -7.48 43.72
N GLY A 73 73.61 -8.24 44.49
CA GLY A 73 72.26 -7.86 44.93
C GLY A 73 71.21 -7.83 43.82
N GLY A 74 71.60 -8.05 42.55
CA GLY A 74 70.74 -7.96 41.38
C GLY A 74 70.48 -6.52 40.91
N ASN A 75 69.59 -6.38 39.92
CA ASN A 75 69.20 -5.09 39.33
C ASN A 75 67.77 -5.15 38.76
N ALA A 76 67.29 -4.05 38.17
CA ALA A 76 65.93 -4.00 37.59
C ALA A 76 65.71 -4.97 36.41
N GLN A 77 66.76 -5.40 35.72
CA GLN A 77 66.68 -6.30 34.57
C GLN A 77 66.56 -7.77 34.98
N PHE A 78 67.28 -8.19 36.01
CA PHE A 78 67.33 -9.59 36.46
C PHE A 78 66.60 -9.82 37.79
N GLY A 79 66.05 -8.79 38.40
CA GLY A 79 65.49 -8.83 39.75
C GLY A 79 66.55 -8.61 40.81
N THR A 80 66.11 -8.42 42.04
CA THR A 80 67.00 -8.12 43.19
C THR A 80 66.85 -9.16 44.27
N VAL A 81 67.88 -9.36 45.09
CA VAL A 81 67.86 -10.31 46.22
C VAL A 81 68.44 -9.62 47.44
N ASP A 82 67.71 -9.71 48.56
CA ASP A 82 68.15 -9.10 49.80
C ASP A 82 69.18 -9.96 50.55
N SER A 83 69.75 -9.41 51.63
CA SER A 83 70.75 -10.12 52.44
C SER A 83 70.20 -11.34 53.18
N LYS A 84 68.89 -11.58 53.17
CA LYS A 84 68.21 -12.74 53.78
C LYS A 84 67.81 -13.79 52.72
N GLY A 85 68.18 -13.58 51.46
CA GLY A 85 67.87 -14.50 50.37
C GLY A 85 66.43 -14.39 49.86
N LEU A 86 65.71 -13.30 50.13
CA LEU A 86 64.43 -13.05 49.48
C LEU A 86 64.69 -12.44 48.10
N TYR A 87 64.46 -13.22 47.04
CA TYR A 87 64.57 -12.76 45.67
C TYR A 87 63.26 -12.09 45.23
N THR A 88 63.34 -10.93 44.58
CA THR A 88 62.22 -10.23 43.93
C THR A 88 62.46 -10.24 42.43
N ALA A 89 61.57 -10.88 41.69
CA ALA A 89 61.64 -10.98 40.24
C ALA A 89 61.53 -9.60 39.57
N PRO A 90 62.18 -9.39 38.40
CA PRO A 90 62.09 -8.14 37.66
C PRO A 90 60.67 -7.88 37.14
N ALA A 91 60.41 -6.64 36.73
CA ALA A 91 59.10 -6.22 36.18
C ALA A 91 58.80 -6.82 34.80
N LEU A 92 59.83 -7.25 34.06
CA LEU A 92 59.73 -7.91 32.76
C LEU A 92 60.52 -9.22 32.80
N VAL A 93 60.11 -10.21 32.01
CA VAL A 93 60.84 -11.47 31.89
C VAL A 93 62.24 -11.21 31.30
N PRO A 94 63.33 -11.72 31.92
CA PRO A 94 64.68 -11.54 31.40
C PRO A 94 64.90 -12.17 30.02
N THR A 95 65.77 -11.55 29.23
CA THR A 95 66.19 -12.03 27.90
C THR A 95 67.71 -12.27 27.86
N PRO A 96 68.23 -13.23 27.06
CA PRO A 96 67.51 -14.09 26.12
C PRO A 96 66.83 -15.31 26.76
N ASP A 97 67.28 -15.72 27.95
CA ASP A 97 66.72 -16.86 28.67
C ASP A 97 65.79 -16.37 29.77
N ASN A 98 64.57 -16.92 29.85
CA ASN A 98 63.56 -16.60 30.87
C ASN A 98 63.94 -17.04 32.29
N SER A 99 65.22 -17.22 32.58
CA SER A 99 65.71 -17.75 33.82
C SER A 99 66.82 -16.87 34.38
N VAL A 100 66.83 -16.75 35.69
CA VAL A 100 67.90 -16.10 36.43
C VAL A 100 68.68 -17.14 37.21
N THR A 101 69.98 -16.99 37.21
CA THR A 101 70.91 -17.75 38.02
C THR A 101 71.29 -16.87 39.19
N ILE A 102 70.84 -17.27 40.37
CA ILE A 102 71.19 -16.60 41.62
C ILE A 102 72.37 -17.37 42.21
N THR A 103 73.42 -16.65 42.59
CA THR A 103 74.57 -17.21 43.27
C THR A 103 74.79 -16.56 44.62
N SER A 104 75.38 -17.30 45.55
CA SER A 104 75.74 -16.78 46.87
C SER A 104 77.15 -17.22 47.31
N LEU A 105 77.86 -16.35 48.02
CA LEU A 105 79.10 -16.68 48.71
C LEU A 105 79.05 -16.23 50.16
N ALA A 106 79.61 -17.02 51.07
CA ALA A 106 79.86 -16.60 52.44
C ALA A 106 81.00 -15.57 52.47
N ASN A 107 80.77 -14.41 53.09
CA ASN A 107 81.74 -13.30 53.05
C ASN A 107 83.10 -13.66 53.64
N ALA A 108 83.14 -14.57 54.62
CA ALA A 108 84.38 -15.06 55.22
C ALA A 108 85.23 -15.94 54.28
N PHE A 109 84.63 -16.49 53.20
CA PHE A 109 85.29 -17.43 52.27
C PHE A 109 85.00 -17.07 50.82
N PRO A 110 85.53 -15.92 50.33
CA PRO A 110 85.23 -15.44 48.98
C PRO A 110 85.87 -16.27 47.85
N GLN A 111 86.73 -17.24 48.20
CA GLN A 111 87.46 -18.08 47.24
C GLN A 111 86.73 -19.39 46.90
N ASP A 112 85.66 -19.72 47.63
CA ASP A 112 84.93 -20.97 47.48
C ASP A 112 83.97 -20.94 46.28
N ALA A 113 83.55 -22.11 45.81
CA ALA A 113 82.53 -22.19 44.78
C ALA A 113 81.20 -21.61 45.31
N PRO A 114 80.57 -20.64 44.61
CA PRO A 114 79.30 -20.10 45.06
C PRO A 114 78.18 -21.13 45.02
N GLY A 115 77.28 -21.06 45.98
CA GLY A 115 75.99 -21.76 45.90
C GLY A 115 75.20 -21.21 44.72
N MET A 116 74.42 -22.06 44.04
CA MET A 116 73.71 -21.66 42.82
C MET A 116 72.28 -22.19 42.79
N ALA A 117 71.33 -21.29 42.52
CA ALA A 117 69.93 -21.63 42.24
C ALA A 117 69.49 -21.00 40.92
N LYS A 118 68.87 -21.80 40.04
CA LYS A 118 68.29 -21.32 38.78
C LYS A 118 66.77 -21.23 38.92
N VAL A 119 66.20 -20.07 38.65
CA VAL A 119 64.76 -19.80 38.78
C VAL A 119 64.24 -19.28 37.44
N SER A 120 63.15 -19.86 36.93
CA SER A 120 62.50 -19.35 35.72
C SER A 120 61.51 -18.23 36.07
N VAL A 121 61.66 -17.07 35.44
CA VAL A 121 60.74 -15.94 35.57
C VAL A 121 59.63 -16.09 34.53
N LEU A 122 58.39 -16.14 34.99
CA LEU A 122 57.20 -16.33 34.16
C LEU A 122 56.46 -14.99 33.95
N ASN A 123 55.76 -14.87 32.83
CA ASN A 123 54.87 -13.75 32.54
C ASN A 123 53.80 -13.60 33.65
N PRO A 124 53.18 -12.42 33.83
CA PRO A 124 52.13 -12.26 34.83
C PRO A 124 50.82 -12.94 34.38
N ILE A 125 49.88 -13.16 35.31
CA ILE A 125 48.54 -13.68 34.98
C ILE A 125 47.68 -12.48 34.59
N PRO A 126 47.08 -12.43 33.39
CA PRO A 126 46.29 -11.28 32.99
C PRO A 126 45.04 -11.15 33.87
N ILE A 127 44.65 -9.91 34.19
CA ILE A 127 43.46 -9.60 34.99
C ILE A 127 42.54 -8.74 34.15
N ILE A 128 41.26 -9.14 34.05
CA ILE A 128 40.21 -8.36 33.40
C ILE A 128 39.47 -7.57 34.49
N ASN A 129 39.35 -6.26 34.31
CA ASN A 129 38.57 -5.40 35.20
C ASN A 129 37.19 -5.09 34.61
N SER A 130 37.12 -4.82 33.31
CA SER A 130 35.87 -4.52 32.60
C SER A 130 35.98 -4.81 31.10
N VAL A 131 34.83 -5.10 30.49
CA VAL A 131 34.66 -5.20 29.04
C VAL A 131 33.68 -4.10 28.61
N THR A 132 34.03 -3.36 27.55
CA THR A 132 33.20 -2.28 27.00
C THR A 132 32.93 -2.56 25.52
N PRO A 133 31.66 -2.51 25.06
CA PRO A 133 30.44 -2.25 25.84
C PRO A 133 30.11 -3.37 26.84
N SER A 134 29.37 -3.04 27.91
CA SER A 134 28.93 -4.01 28.94
C SER A 134 27.58 -4.67 28.66
N SER A 135 27.01 -4.44 27.47
CA SER A 135 25.78 -5.04 26.96
C SER A 135 25.91 -5.30 25.46
N PHE A 136 25.58 -6.52 25.04
CA PHE A 136 25.75 -6.97 23.66
C PHE A 136 24.38 -7.28 23.06
N SER A 137 24.19 -7.01 21.77
CA SER A 137 23.16 -7.67 20.97
C SER A 137 23.82 -8.76 20.14
N GLU A 138 23.05 -9.73 19.67
CA GLU A 138 23.56 -10.68 18.68
C GLU A 138 24.13 -9.99 17.43
N GLY A 139 25.11 -10.63 16.80
CA GLY A 139 25.89 -10.10 15.68
C GLY A 139 27.37 -9.96 15.99
N THR A 140 28.05 -9.10 15.24
CA THR A 140 29.49 -8.83 15.41
C THR A 140 29.68 -7.47 16.06
N THR A 141 30.49 -7.42 17.11
CA THR A 141 30.79 -6.16 17.81
C THR A 141 32.27 -6.04 18.14
N THR A 142 32.75 -4.80 18.24
CA THR A 142 34.10 -4.50 18.70
C THR A 142 34.08 -4.26 20.20
N ILE A 143 34.95 -4.96 20.92
CA ILE A 143 35.12 -4.83 22.35
C ILE A 143 36.47 -4.23 22.70
N THR A 144 36.48 -3.48 23.79
CA THR A 144 37.68 -3.07 24.52
C THR A 144 37.68 -3.74 25.89
N ILE A 145 38.76 -4.43 26.22
CA ILE A 145 38.98 -5.04 27.53
C ILE A 145 39.94 -4.15 28.29
N SER A 146 39.46 -3.57 29.39
CA SER A 146 40.31 -2.86 30.35
C SER A 146 40.68 -3.78 31.49
N GLY A 147 41.95 -3.79 31.86
CA GLY A 147 42.48 -4.72 32.83
C GLY A 147 43.87 -4.35 33.30
N SER A 148 44.62 -5.34 33.74
CA SER A 148 46.03 -5.17 34.11
C SER A 148 46.83 -6.42 33.78
N GLN A 149 48.15 -6.23 33.73
CA GLN A 149 49.11 -7.31 33.48
C GLN A 149 48.99 -7.95 32.09
N PHE A 150 48.45 -7.24 31.09
CA PHE A 150 48.52 -7.69 29.71
C PHE A 150 49.95 -7.51 29.18
N ILE A 151 50.40 -8.44 28.34
CA ILE A 151 51.71 -8.34 27.68
C ILE A 151 51.56 -8.36 26.17
N TYR A 152 52.59 -7.89 25.46
CA TYR A 152 52.63 -7.98 24.01
C TYR A 152 52.49 -9.45 23.56
N GLY A 153 51.49 -9.73 22.73
CA GLY A 153 51.10 -11.08 22.33
C GLY A 153 49.95 -11.70 23.14
N ALA A 154 49.37 -10.98 24.11
CA ALA A 154 48.14 -11.41 24.79
C ALA A 154 46.99 -11.63 23.79
N GLN A 155 46.21 -12.68 24.03
CA GLN A 155 45.14 -13.12 23.12
C GLN A 155 43.81 -13.25 23.88
N ILE A 156 42.75 -12.68 23.32
CA ILE A 156 41.39 -12.82 23.80
C ILE A 156 40.83 -14.15 23.30
N PHE A 157 40.18 -14.89 24.20
CA PHE A 157 39.41 -16.08 23.89
C PHE A 157 37.93 -15.79 24.14
N TRP A 158 37.14 -15.86 23.07
CA TRP A 158 35.70 -15.72 23.08
C TRP A 158 35.05 -17.10 22.95
N ASN A 159 34.30 -17.52 23.97
CA ASN A 159 33.72 -18.85 24.11
C ASN A 159 34.73 -20.00 23.89
N GLY A 160 35.95 -19.82 24.41
CA GLY A 160 37.04 -20.79 24.26
C GLY A 160 37.78 -20.75 22.91
N VAL A 161 37.39 -19.87 21.99
CA VAL A 161 38.05 -19.69 20.68
C VAL A 161 38.87 -18.41 20.67
N ALA A 162 40.14 -18.51 20.29
CA ALA A 162 41.02 -17.35 20.12
C ALA A 162 40.50 -16.40 19.02
N VAL A 163 40.36 -15.11 19.34
CA VAL A 163 39.99 -14.08 18.37
C VAL A 163 41.19 -13.18 18.03
N PRO A 164 41.26 -12.63 16.80
CA PRO A 164 42.28 -11.64 16.45
C PRO A 164 42.26 -10.49 17.46
N THR A 165 43.36 -10.35 18.19
CA THR A 165 43.48 -9.44 19.33
C THR A 165 44.50 -8.35 19.01
N THR A 166 44.08 -7.11 19.18
CA THR A 166 44.97 -5.95 19.13
C THR A 166 45.44 -5.63 20.55
N PHE A 167 46.75 -5.76 20.77
CA PHE A 167 47.37 -5.29 22.01
C PHE A 167 47.49 -3.77 21.96
N VAL A 168 46.77 -3.06 22.84
CA VAL A 168 46.82 -1.60 22.92
C VAL A 168 47.84 -1.16 23.97
N SER A 169 47.73 -1.71 25.18
CA SER A 169 48.68 -1.45 26.27
C SER A 169 48.69 -2.61 27.27
N ASN A 170 49.54 -2.52 28.31
CA ASN A 170 49.52 -3.48 29.42
C ASN A 170 48.25 -3.45 30.29
N THR A 171 47.31 -2.55 29.98
CA THR A 171 46.01 -2.40 30.64
C THR A 171 44.83 -2.44 29.67
N GLU A 172 45.07 -2.58 28.36
CA GLU A 172 44.00 -2.52 27.36
C GLU A 172 44.25 -3.45 26.16
N LEU A 173 43.21 -4.19 25.77
CA LEU A 173 43.14 -5.01 24.55
C LEU A 173 41.87 -4.66 23.77
N ALA A 174 41.90 -4.84 22.45
CA ALA A 174 40.71 -4.71 21.60
C ALA A 174 40.56 -5.90 20.64
N ALA A 175 39.32 -6.32 20.39
CA ALA A 175 39.01 -7.35 19.39
C ALA A 175 37.60 -7.20 18.83
N SER A 176 37.37 -7.76 17.64
CA SER A 176 36.02 -7.98 17.12
C SER A 176 35.56 -9.39 17.51
N ILE A 177 34.42 -9.49 18.17
CA ILE A 177 33.80 -10.75 18.59
C ILE A 177 32.48 -10.97 17.86
N SER A 178 32.06 -12.23 17.72
CA SER A 178 30.80 -12.61 17.09
C SER A 178 29.96 -13.44 18.05
N ALA A 179 28.70 -13.06 18.23
CA ALA A 179 27.70 -13.76 19.02
C ALA A 179 26.43 -13.93 18.18
N PRO A 180 26.29 -15.02 17.42
CA PRO A 180 25.21 -15.15 16.44
C PRO A 180 23.82 -15.36 17.04
N ASN A 181 23.71 -15.65 18.34
CA ASN A 181 22.44 -15.85 19.04
C ASN A 181 22.51 -15.21 20.45
N PRO A 182 21.37 -14.90 21.08
CA PRO A 182 21.34 -14.44 22.47
C PRO A 182 21.81 -15.53 23.43
N GLY A 183 22.50 -15.13 24.50
CA GLY A 183 22.99 -16.06 25.50
C GLY A 183 24.18 -15.53 26.30
N THR A 184 24.71 -16.39 27.18
CA THR A 184 25.88 -16.06 27.98
C THR A 184 27.13 -16.63 27.34
N TYR A 185 28.11 -15.77 27.08
CA TYR A 185 29.38 -16.12 26.47
C TYR A 185 30.50 -15.97 27.47
N SER A 186 31.47 -16.89 27.44
CA SER A 186 32.65 -16.81 28.29
C SER A 186 33.76 -16.02 27.59
N LEU A 187 34.41 -15.13 28.34
CA LEU A 187 35.55 -14.34 27.87
C LEU A 187 36.75 -14.56 28.82
N THR A 188 37.91 -14.85 28.23
CA THR A 188 39.19 -14.86 28.95
C THR A 188 40.28 -14.17 28.14
N VAL A 189 41.33 -13.70 28.81
CA VAL A 189 42.57 -13.25 28.18
C VAL A 189 43.67 -14.23 28.54
N ASN A 190 44.43 -14.68 27.55
CA ASN A 190 45.63 -15.49 27.74
C ASN A 190 46.88 -14.63 27.51
N ASN A 191 47.81 -14.63 28.46
CA ASN A 191 49.18 -14.16 28.20
C ASN A 191 50.02 -15.33 27.67
N PRO A 192 50.84 -15.13 26.63
CA PRO A 192 51.67 -16.18 26.05
C PRO A 192 52.81 -16.65 26.99
N ASP A 193 53.50 -17.71 26.58
CA ASP A 193 54.69 -18.22 27.26
C ASP A 193 55.84 -17.19 27.29
N PRO A 194 56.76 -17.28 28.28
CA PRO A 194 56.87 -18.34 29.28
C PRO A 194 55.90 -18.22 30.46
N GLY A 195 55.22 -19.33 30.77
CA GLY A 195 54.29 -19.44 31.89
C GLY A 195 52.87 -19.01 31.52
N ALA A 196 52.45 -19.36 30.30
CA ALA A 196 51.16 -19.01 29.74
C ALA A 196 50.02 -19.23 30.75
N ALA A 197 49.15 -18.23 30.90
CA ALA A 197 48.08 -18.25 31.88
C ALA A 197 46.87 -17.45 31.39
N ASN A 198 45.69 -17.95 31.74
CA ASN A 198 44.42 -17.28 31.49
C ASN A 198 44.04 -16.39 32.68
N SER A 199 43.33 -15.31 32.39
CA SER A 199 42.56 -14.56 33.39
C SER A 199 41.47 -15.44 34.00
N ALA A 200 40.84 -14.94 35.06
CA ALA A 200 39.52 -15.44 35.44
C ALA A 200 38.53 -15.27 34.27
N VAL A 201 37.53 -16.17 34.21
CA VAL A 201 36.45 -16.09 33.22
C VAL A 201 35.53 -14.93 33.58
N VAL A 202 35.28 -14.05 32.61
CA VAL A 202 34.21 -13.06 32.67
C VAL A 202 33.04 -13.59 31.81
N SER A 203 31.82 -13.51 32.33
CA SER A 203 30.61 -13.92 31.61
C SER A 203 29.96 -12.67 31.02
N GLU A 204 29.83 -12.64 29.70
CA GLU A 204 29.18 -11.57 28.97
C GLU A 204 27.80 -12.02 28.51
N VAL A 205 26.78 -11.19 28.73
CA VAL A 205 25.40 -11.49 28.35
C VAL A 205 25.06 -10.78 27.05
N VAL A 206 24.71 -11.57 26.04
CA VAL A 206 24.24 -11.11 24.74
C VAL A 206 22.72 -11.20 24.71
N GLY A 207 22.07 -10.05 24.56
CA GLY A 207 20.62 -9.92 24.40
C GLY A 207 20.17 -10.11 22.93
N PRO A 208 18.85 -10.11 22.69
CA PRO A 208 18.27 -10.23 21.37
C PRO A 208 18.70 -9.11 20.42
N GLY A 209 18.50 -9.34 19.12
CA GLY A 209 18.71 -8.31 18.10
C GLY A 209 17.72 -7.15 18.28
N LYS A 210 17.94 -6.04 17.59
CA LYS A 210 16.94 -4.96 17.52
C LYS A 210 15.83 -5.40 16.58
N VAL A 211 14.86 -6.17 17.10
CA VAL A 211 13.75 -6.66 16.30
C VAL A 211 12.89 -5.50 15.80
N VAL A 212 12.70 -5.43 14.48
CA VAL A 212 11.72 -4.55 13.84
C VAL A 212 10.73 -5.42 13.09
N LEU A 213 9.45 -5.30 13.45
CA LEU A 213 8.33 -5.97 12.80
C LEU A 213 7.56 -4.97 11.95
N VAL A 214 7.26 -5.32 10.70
CA VAL A 214 6.41 -4.52 9.82
C VAL A 214 5.37 -5.44 9.20
N LEU A 215 4.09 -5.15 9.41
CA LEU A 215 2.99 -5.84 8.74
C LEU A 215 2.72 -5.20 7.38
N GLN A 216 2.28 -6.00 6.41
CA GLN A 216 1.89 -5.56 5.07
C GLN A 216 0.48 -6.07 4.77
N THR A 217 -0.45 -5.15 4.53
CA THR A 217 -1.89 -5.46 4.37
C THR A 217 -2.37 -5.32 2.94
N ASN A 218 -1.51 -5.48 1.94
CA ASN A 218 -1.79 -5.26 0.50
C ASN A 218 -3.03 -6.04 -0.03
N ALA A 219 -3.56 -7.00 0.74
CA ALA A 219 -4.79 -7.75 0.45
C ALA A 219 -6.06 -7.19 1.14
N GLY A 220 -5.98 -6.03 1.82
CA GLY A 220 -7.02 -5.43 2.64
C GLY A 220 -7.10 -6.00 4.07
N THR A 221 -8.06 -5.51 4.85
CA THR A 221 -8.32 -5.95 6.25
C THR A 221 -9.79 -6.19 6.55
N THR A 222 -10.63 -6.19 5.52
CA THR A 222 -12.01 -6.67 5.59
C THR A 222 -12.09 -8.04 4.94
N VAL A 223 -12.83 -8.96 5.54
CA VAL A 223 -13.01 -10.30 4.99
C VAL A 223 -14.42 -10.78 5.27
N ARG A 224 -15.11 -11.29 4.24
CA ARG A 224 -16.40 -11.95 4.47
C ARG A 224 -16.17 -13.31 5.12
N VAL A 225 -17.16 -13.80 5.87
CA VAL A 225 -17.11 -15.15 6.49
C VAL A 225 -16.61 -16.20 5.50
N THR A 226 -15.89 -17.21 5.99
CA THR A 226 -15.23 -18.28 5.21
C THR A 226 -14.11 -17.87 4.25
N ASN A 227 -14.01 -16.59 3.89
CA ASN A 227 -12.92 -16.10 3.05
C ASN A 227 -11.64 -15.90 3.86
N SER A 228 -10.54 -15.73 3.14
CA SER A 228 -9.23 -15.51 3.73
C SER A 228 -8.61 -14.21 3.27
N VAL A 229 -7.76 -13.65 4.12
CA VAL A 229 -6.91 -12.49 3.82
C VAL A 229 -5.47 -12.81 4.19
N LYS A 230 -4.53 -12.44 3.33
CA LYS A 230 -3.10 -12.63 3.55
C LYS A 230 -2.52 -11.35 4.17
N ILE A 231 -1.80 -11.50 5.27
CA ILE A 231 -1.09 -10.42 5.95
C ILE A 231 0.40 -10.71 5.88
N GLY A 232 1.14 -9.88 5.14
CA GLY A 232 2.60 -9.93 5.07
C GLY A 232 3.24 -9.52 6.39
N LEU A 233 4.44 -10.03 6.65
CA LEU A 233 5.26 -9.66 7.79
C LEU A 233 6.73 -9.64 7.36
N THR A 234 7.40 -8.52 7.59
CA THR A 234 8.86 -8.39 7.50
C THR A 234 9.43 -8.33 8.91
N VAL A 235 10.44 -9.17 9.17
CA VAL A 235 11.22 -9.17 10.43
C VAL A 235 12.65 -8.79 10.09
N SER A 236 13.17 -7.74 10.72
CA SER A 236 14.54 -7.26 10.48
C SER A 236 15.25 -6.89 11.78
N GLY A 237 16.57 -6.69 11.71
CA GLY A 237 17.42 -6.33 12.86
C GLY A 237 17.69 -7.47 13.86
N THR A 238 17.30 -8.69 13.52
CA THR A 238 17.60 -9.95 14.22
C THR A 238 17.90 -11.06 13.20
N ASN A 239 18.75 -12.02 13.58
CA ASN A 239 18.98 -13.26 12.85
C ASN A 239 17.84 -14.28 13.06
N ASN A 240 17.09 -14.16 14.17
CA ASN A 240 15.94 -14.99 14.48
C ASN A 240 14.64 -14.30 14.04
N THR A 241 14.21 -14.57 12.82
CA THR A 241 13.01 -13.97 12.22
C THR A 241 11.69 -14.64 12.61
N GLY A 242 11.72 -15.57 13.57
CA GLY A 242 10.54 -16.32 13.98
C GLY A 242 9.53 -15.48 14.77
N VAL A 243 8.24 -15.75 14.58
CA VAL A 243 7.15 -15.12 15.33
C VAL A 243 6.10 -16.15 15.76
N THR A 244 5.34 -15.81 16.79
CA THR A 244 4.09 -16.49 17.14
C THR A 244 2.90 -15.60 16.83
N TRP A 245 1.77 -16.22 16.53
CA TRP A 245 0.57 -15.49 16.15
C TRP A 245 -0.65 -15.88 16.98
N THR A 246 -1.47 -14.88 17.30
CA THR A 246 -2.76 -15.06 17.99
C THR A 246 -3.88 -14.35 17.25
N VAL A 247 -5.12 -14.84 17.41
CA VAL A 247 -6.37 -14.19 16.97
C VAL A 247 -7.20 -13.91 18.22
N ASN A 248 -7.51 -12.64 18.51
CA ASN A 248 -8.13 -12.19 19.77
C ASN A 248 -7.47 -12.85 21.01
N GLY A 249 -6.14 -12.91 21.02
CA GLY A 249 -5.34 -13.53 22.10
C GLY A 249 -5.33 -15.07 22.12
N THR A 250 -6.08 -15.74 21.23
CA THR A 250 -6.05 -17.21 21.08
C THR A 250 -4.97 -17.61 20.07
N ALA A 251 -3.98 -18.39 20.51
CA ALA A 251 -2.92 -18.91 19.64
C ALA A 251 -3.51 -19.68 18.45
N GLY A 252 -3.18 -19.28 17.21
CA GLY A 252 -3.70 -19.91 15.99
C GLY A 252 -5.17 -19.64 15.66
N GLY A 253 -5.94 -19.04 16.58
CA GLY A 253 -7.38 -18.83 16.43
C GLY A 253 -8.24 -20.09 16.63
N ASN A 254 -9.53 -19.99 16.31
CA ASN A 254 -10.49 -21.10 16.41
C ASN A 254 -11.71 -20.90 15.47
N ALA A 255 -12.63 -21.86 15.42
CA ALA A 255 -13.77 -21.82 14.50
C ALA A 255 -14.77 -20.66 14.72
N GLN A 256 -14.74 -19.96 15.86
CA GLN A 256 -15.65 -18.85 16.17
C GLN A 256 -15.06 -17.47 15.82
N ILE A 257 -13.73 -17.34 15.86
CA ILE A 257 -13.02 -16.08 15.61
C ILE A 257 -12.11 -16.16 14.37
N GLY A 258 -12.12 -17.28 13.67
CA GLY A 258 -11.27 -17.57 12.53
C GLY A 258 -9.91 -18.14 12.95
N THR A 259 -9.18 -18.65 11.97
CA THR A 259 -7.90 -19.34 12.15
C THR A 259 -6.82 -18.73 11.27
N ILE A 260 -5.57 -18.89 11.67
CA ILE A 260 -4.41 -18.42 10.90
C ILE A 260 -3.52 -19.58 10.48
N VAL A 261 -2.90 -19.44 9.31
CA VAL A 261 -1.89 -20.35 8.79
C VAL A 261 -0.66 -19.55 8.37
N ALA A 262 0.51 -19.90 8.89
CA ALA A 262 1.77 -19.28 8.47
C ALA A 262 2.16 -19.75 7.07
N ASN A 263 2.59 -18.81 6.24
CA ASN A 263 3.06 -19.06 4.88
C ASN A 263 4.60 -19.15 4.86
N ALA A 264 5.15 -19.79 3.83
CA ALA A 264 6.60 -20.02 3.71
C ALA A 264 7.42 -18.73 3.52
N ASP A 265 6.78 -17.64 3.10
CA ASP A 265 7.38 -16.31 2.89
C ASP A 265 7.36 -15.44 4.16
N GLY A 266 6.94 -15.98 5.32
CA GLY A 266 6.85 -15.25 6.60
C GLY A 266 5.51 -14.54 6.84
N SER A 267 4.64 -14.45 5.84
CA SER A 267 3.29 -13.91 5.99
C SER A 267 2.34 -14.91 6.68
N VAL A 268 1.14 -14.47 7.04
CA VAL A 268 0.05 -15.34 7.50
C VAL A 268 -1.19 -15.20 6.63
N THR A 269 -1.92 -16.29 6.48
CA THR A 269 -3.25 -16.31 5.90
C THR A 269 -4.26 -16.47 7.03
N TYR A 270 -5.05 -15.43 7.29
CA TYR A 270 -6.21 -15.51 8.18
C TYR A 270 -7.43 -15.97 7.40
N THR A 271 -8.14 -16.95 7.92
CA THR A 271 -9.41 -17.43 7.39
C THR A 271 -10.52 -17.07 8.37
N ALA A 272 -11.49 -16.29 7.90
CA ALA A 272 -12.66 -15.89 8.65
C ALA A 272 -13.52 -17.11 9.03
N PRO A 273 -14.20 -17.08 10.19
CA PRO A 273 -15.10 -18.14 10.60
C PRO A 273 -16.32 -18.23 9.68
N ALA A 274 -17.11 -19.31 9.80
CA ALA A 274 -18.30 -19.53 8.98
C ALA A 274 -19.48 -18.59 9.30
N VAL A 275 -19.43 -17.94 10.46
CA VAL A 275 -20.42 -16.95 10.92
C VAL A 275 -19.67 -15.75 11.49
N VAL A 276 -20.25 -14.56 11.40
CA VAL A 276 -19.64 -13.34 11.96
C VAL A 276 -19.41 -13.53 13.47
N PRO A 277 -18.20 -13.22 13.99
CA PRO A 277 -17.91 -13.32 15.41
C PRO A 277 -18.86 -12.45 16.26
N VAL A 278 -19.18 -12.93 17.47
CA VAL A 278 -20.02 -12.23 18.44
C VAL A 278 -19.23 -11.97 19.74
N PRO A 279 -19.43 -10.82 20.42
CA PRO A 279 -20.40 -9.76 20.10
C PRO A 279 -19.92 -8.73 19.08
N ASN A 280 -18.64 -8.75 18.67
CA ASN A 280 -18.05 -7.79 17.74
C ASN A 280 -17.60 -8.49 16.47
N ASN A 281 -17.86 -7.88 15.31
CA ASN A 281 -17.45 -8.39 14.01
C ASN A 281 -15.95 -8.14 13.71
N VAL A 282 -15.21 -7.48 14.58
CA VAL A 282 -13.76 -7.23 14.44
C VAL A 282 -12.95 -8.28 15.23
N VAL A 283 -11.91 -8.84 14.59
CA VAL A 283 -10.90 -9.69 15.23
C VAL A 283 -9.51 -9.07 15.13
N GLN A 284 -8.65 -9.30 16.11
CA GLN A 284 -7.30 -8.77 16.16
C GLN A 284 -6.28 -9.91 16.00
N LEU A 285 -5.46 -9.82 14.96
CA LEU A 285 -4.29 -10.68 14.75
C LEU A 285 -3.10 -10.02 15.43
N THR A 286 -2.30 -10.78 16.17
CA THR A 286 -1.08 -10.24 16.82
C THR A 286 0.11 -11.16 16.55
N ALA A 287 1.18 -10.59 16.01
CA ALA A 287 2.48 -11.24 15.85
C ALA A 287 3.41 -10.83 17.00
N VAL A 288 4.03 -11.82 17.65
CA VAL A 288 5.00 -11.61 18.74
C VAL A 288 6.33 -12.24 18.35
N SER A 289 7.43 -11.49 18.47
CA SER A 289 8.76 -11.99 18.13
C SER A 289 9.20 -13.14 19.05
N LEU A 290 9.81 -14.17 18.46
CA LEU A 290 10.46 -15.23 19.21
C LEU A 290 11.84 -14.81 19.74
N ASP A 291 12.48 -13.82 19.13
CA ASP A 291 13.79 -13.31 19.57
C ASP A 291 13.65 -12.34 20.75
N ASP A 292 12.70 -11.41 20.66
CA ASP A 292 12.33 -10.48 21.74
C ASP A 292 10.81 -10.50 21.96
N PRO A 293 10.30 -11.31 22.91
CA PRO A 293 8.86 -11.41 23.19
C PRO A 293 8.19 -10.13 23.69
N THR A 294 8.96 -9.07 23.97
CA THR A 294 8.42 -7.75 24.29
C THR A 294 8.05 -6.94 23.05
N VAL A 295 8.56 -7.33 21.87
CA VAL A 295 8.25 -6.72 20.58
C VAL A 295 7.10 -7.48 19.91
N SER A 296 6.00 -6.77 19.66
CA SER A 296 4.82 -7.29 18.97
C SER A 296 4.19 -6.24 18.07
N ILE A 297 3.39 -6.68 17.11
CA ILE A 297 2.61 -5.84 16.21
C ILE A 297 1.25 -6.50 15.96
N SER A 298 0.19 -5.70 15.82
CA SER A 298 -1.18 -6.20 15.69
C SER A 298 -1.88 -5.62 14.46
N GLN A 299 -2.81 -6.40 13.90
CA GLN A 299 -3.70 -6.00 12.81
C GLN A 299 -5.15 -6.34 13.14
N ASN A 300 -6.05 -5.37 13.05
CA ASN A 300 -7.49 -5.61 13.14
C ASN A 300 -8.06 -6.05 11.78
N ILE A 301 -8.98 -7.01 11.80
CA ILE A 301 -9.67 -7.55 10.64
C ILE A 301 -11.18 -7.50 10.88
N SER A 302 -11.92 -6.83 10.00
CA SER A 302 -13.39 -6.78 10.06
C SER A 302 -14.01 -7.96 9.31
N VAL A 303 -14.88 -8.71 9.97
CA VAL A 303 -15.57 -9.87 9.41
C VAL A 303 -17.00 -9.49 8.99
N TYR A 304 -17.32 -9.68 7.72
CA TYR A 304 -18.64 -9.33 7.15
C TYR A 304 -19.48 -10.56 6.81
N ASN A 305 -20.80 -10.39 6.75
CA ASN A 305 -21.73 -11.40 6.26
C ASN A 305 -21.37 -11.84 4.82
N PRO A 306 -21.78 -13.02 4.36
CA PRO A 306 -21.47 -13.44 2.99
C PRO A 306 -22.33 -12.68 1.97
N ILE A 307 -21.90 -12.64 0.71
CA ILE A 307 -22.71 -12.09 -0.38
C ILE A 307 -23.69 -13.18 -0.84
N PRO A 308 -25.01 -12.90 -0.87
CA PRO A 308 -26.00 -13.88 -1.27
C PRO A 308 -25.91 -14.13 -2.78
N ILE A 309 -26.05 -15.38 -3.20
CA ILE A 309 -26.09 -15.76 -4.61
C ILE A 309 -27.48 -16.28 -4.92
N LEU A 310 -28.19 -15.65 -5.87
CA LEU A 310 -29.51 -16.07 -6.32
C LEU A 310 -29.37 -16.84 -7.64
N ASN A 311 -29.73 -18.13 -7.64
CA ASN A 311 -29.56 -19.00 -8.81
C ASN A 311 -30.87 -19.20 -9.58
N SER A 312 -32.00 -19.26 -8.89
CA SER A 312 -33.31 -19.47 -9.51
C SER A 312 -34.45 -19.08 -8.57
N ALA A 313 -35.64 -18.93 -9.14
CA ALA A 313 -36.88 -18.76 -8.40
C ALA A 313 -37.97 -19.66 -9.00
N ALA A 314 -38.98 -20.00 -8.20
CA ALA A 314 -40.14 -20.75 -8.64
C ALA A 314 -41.41 -20.23 -7.96
N PRO A 315 -42.44 -19.83 -8.74
CA PRO A 315 -42.46 -19.74 -10.20
C PRO A 315 -41.59 -18.56 -10.74
N MET A 316 -41.26 -18.58 -12.05
CA MET A 316 -40.63 -17.46 -12.79
C MET A 316 -41.63 -16.65 -13.62
N THR A 317 -42.91 -17.02 -13.56
CA THR A 317 -43.99 -16.34 -14.26
C THR A 317 -45.13 -16.11 -13.27
N PHE A 318 -45.66 -14.89 -13.26
CA PHE A 318 -46.67 -14.43 -12.33
C PHE A 318 -47.84 -13.78 -13.06
N ASP A 319 -48.99 -13.68 -12.42
CA ASP A 319 -50.04 -12.74 -12.80
C ASP A 319 -50.00 -11.53 -11.85
N VAL A 320 -50.66 -10.43 -12.24
CA VAL A 320 -50.81 -9.26 -11.35
C VAL A 320 -51.58 -9.65 -10.08
N GLY A 321 -51.06 -9.24 -8.92
CA GLY A 321 -51.66 -9.48 -7.60
C GLY A 321 -50.81 -10.35 -6.67
N PRO A 322 -51.32 -10.68 -5.47
CA PRO A 322 -50.57 -11.42 -4.46
C PRO A 322 -50.16 -12.82 -4.94
N SER A 323 -48.90 -13.18 -4.69
CA SER A 323 -48.32 -14.49 -5.00
C SER A 323 -47.23 -14.87 -3.99
N THR A 324 -46.76 -16.11 -4.08
CA THR A 324 -45.63 -16.62 -3.29
C THR A 324 -44.56 -17.11 -4.25
N VAL A 325 -43.30 -16.82 -3.93
CA VAL A 325 -42.13 -17.27 -4.68
C VAL A 325 -41.12 -17.94 -3.76
N VAL A 326 -40.54 -19.04 -4.22
CA VAL A 326 -39.42 -19.73 -3.57
C VAL A 326 -38.14 -19.39 -4.33
N LEU A 327 -37.17 -18.81 -3.64
CA LEU A 327 -35.87 -18.44 -4.21
C LEU A 327 -34.84 -19.46 -3.75
N ASN A 328 -34.07 -20.01 -4.70
CA ASN A 328 -33.00 -20.96 -4.43
C ASN A 328 -31.65 -20.34 -4.79
N GLY A 329 -30.69 -20.53 -3.90
CA GLY A 329 -29.40 -19.87 -3.97
C GLY A 329 -28.39 -20.45 -3.01
N SER A 330 -27.44 -19.62 -2.61
CA SER A 330 -26.48 -19.92 -1.54
C SER A 330 -26.15 -18.66 -0.76
N ASN A 331 -25.54 -18.86 0.41
CA ASN A 331 -25.09 -17.78 1.29
C ASN A 331 -26.22 -16.91 1.84
N PHE A 332 -27.45 -17.40 1.89
CA PHE A 332 -28.52 -16.69 2.59
C PHE A 332 -28.30 -16.79 4.10
N ILE A 333 -28.54 -15.70 4.82
CA ILE A 333 -28.42 -15.69 6.29
C ILE A 333 -29.77 -15.44 6.96
N ASN A 334 -29.86 -15.78 8.24
CA ASN A 334 -31.02 -15.41 9.04
C ASN A 334 -31.15 -13.88 9.08
N GLY A 335 -32.32 -13.36 8.71
CA GLY A 335 -32.56 -11.93 8.50
C GLY A 335 -32.42 -11.45 7.06
N ALA A 336 -32.05 -12.32 6.11
CA ALA A 336 -32.07 -12.01 4.69
C ALA A 336 -33.49 -11.64 4.20
N GLN A 337 -33.56 -10.72 3.24
CA GLN A 337 -34.79 -10.20 2.66
C GLN A 337 -34.80 -10.41 1.16
N VAL A 338 -35.94 -10.78 0.59
CA VAL A 338 -36.18 -10.72 -0.85
C VAL A 338 -36.56 -9.30 -1.22
N LEU A 339 -35.98 -8.78 -2.30
CA LEU A 339 -36.34 -7.50 -2.90
C LEU A 339 -37.14 -7.77 -4.18
N MET A 340 -38.22 -7.02 -4.37
CA MET A 340 -39.06 -7.02 -5.57
C MET A 340 -38.98 -5.61 -6.18
N ASN A 341 -38.34 -5.48 -7.35
CA ASN A 341 -37.99 -4.17 -7.95
C ASN A 341 -37.32 -3.24 -6.92
N GLY A 342 -36.30 -3.76 -6.21
CA GLY A 342 -35.57 -3.04 -5.17
C GLY A 342 -36.28 -2.87 -3.81
N ALA A 343 -37.59 -3.15 -3.71
CA ALA A 343 -38.34 -3.01 -2.46
C ALA A 343 -38.39 -4.31 -1.65
N ALA A 344 -38.03 -4.27 -0.36
CA ALA A 344 -38.07 -5.45 0.51
C ALA A 344 -39.51 -5.95 0.73
N VAL A 345 -39.70 -7.27 0.60
CA VAL A 345 -40.99 -7.93 0.82
C VAL A 345 -40.96 -8.88 2.02
N PRO A 346 -42.11 -9.24 2.61
CA PRO A 346 -42.17 -10.22 3.68
C PRO A 346 -41.49 -11.54 3.27
N THR A 347 -40.41 -11.88 4.00
CA THR A 347 -39.49 -12.97 3.65
C THR A 347 -39.37 -13.93 4.83
N THR A 348 -39.44 -15.22 4.53
CA THR A 348 -39.17 -16.32 5.46
C THR A 348 -37.83 -16.95 5.08
N PHE A 349 -36.89 -16.96 6.03
CA PHE A 349 -35.64 -17.70 5.91
C PHE A 349 -35.91 -19.19 6.18
N ASN A 350 -35.76 -20.04 5.16
CA ASN A 350 -35.93 -21.48 5.32
C ASN A 350 -34.60 -22.14 5.70
N ASN A 351 -33.54 -21.85 4.94
CA ASN A 351 -32.15 -22.26 5.17
C ASN A 351 -31.21 -21.39 4.32
N ASP A 352 -29.90 -21.66 4.42
CA ASP A 352 -28.83 -20.93 3.73
C ASP A 352 -28.85 -21.02 2.20
N GLY A 353 -29.65 -21.92 1.63
CA GLY A 353 -29.87 -22.05 0.19
C GLY A 353 -31.30 -21.72 -0.26
N GLN A 354 -32.21 -21.35 0.62
CA GLN A 354 -33.61 -21.12 0.25
C GLN A 354 -34.34 -20.06 1.09
N LEU A 355 -35.06 -19.17 0.39
CA LEU A 355 -36.02 -18.23 0.96
C LEU A 355 -37.42 -18.45 0.39
N THR A 356 -38.44 -18.07 1.16
CA THR A 356 -39.82 -17.94 0.65
C THR A 356 -40.32 -16.53 0.88
N ALA A 357 -40.85 -15.88 -0.15
CA ALA A 357 -41.33 -14.52 -0.07
C ALA A 357 -42.79 -14.39 -0.56
N ALA A 358 -43.54 -13.51 0.09
CA ALA A 358 -44.86 -13.09 -0.35
C ALA A 358 -44.70 -11.80 -1.19
N ILE A 359 -45.00 -11.90 -2.48
CA ILE A 359 -44.88 -10.80 -3.44
C ILE A 359 -46.27 -10.36 -3.91
N SER A 360 -46.37 -9.17 -4.51
CA SER A 360 -47.61 -8.71 -5.14
C SER A 360 -47.30 -7.79 -6.32
N PRO A 361 -46.90 -8.33 -7.48
CA PRO A 361 -46.63 -7.53 -8.67
C PRO A 361 -47.86 -6.72 -9.08
N THR A 362 -47.66 -5.44 -9.42
CA THR A 362 -48.76 -4.52 -9.77
C THR A 362 -48.96 -4.35 -11.27
N ASP A 363 -47.91 -4.56 -12.07
CA ASP A 363 -47.91 -4.35 -13.52
C ASP A 363 -47.37 -5.58 -14.26
N PRO A 364 -47.89 -5.88 -15.47
CA PRO A 364 -47.29 -6.85 -16.38
C PRO A 364 -45.90 -6.41 -16.88
N GLY A 365 -45.05 -7.37 -17.24
CA GLY A 365 -43.68 -7.14 -17.75
C GLY A 365 -42.58 -7.82 -16.92
N ASN A 366 -41.35 -7.32 -17.05
CA ASN A 366 -40.21 -7.80 -16.28
C ASN A 366 -40.40 -7.51 -14.77
N LEU A 367 -40.11 -8.50 -13.93
CA LEU A 367 -40.08 -8.39 -12.48
C LEU A 367 -38.69 -8.73 -11.98
N ASP A 368 -38.01 -7.76 -11.40
CA ASP A 368 -36.70 -7.98 -10.80
C ASP A 368 -36.83 -8.56 -9.39
N LEU A 369 -36.07 -9.62 -9.15
CA LEU A 369 -35.95 -10.32 -7.87
C LEU A 369 -34.49 -10.37 -7.44
N GLN A 370 -34.22 -9.91 -6.22
CA GLN A 370 -32.91 -9.99 -5.58
C GLN A 370 -33.03 -10.52 -4.14
N VAL A 371 -31.91 -10.92 -3.54
CA VAL A 371 -31.80 -11.24 -2.12
C VAL A 371 -30.81 -10.29 -1.46
N LEU A 372 -31.21 -9.63 -0.37
CA LEU A 372 -30.38 -8.77 0.48
C LEU A 372 -30.00 -9.50 1.76
N ASN A 373 -28.69 -9.67 1.99
CA ASN A 373 -28.17 -10.02 3.30
C ASN A 373 -27.93 -8.75 4.15
N PRO A 374 -28.35 -8.71 5.43
CA PRO A 374 -28.19 -7.54 6.30
C PRO A 374 -26.75 -7.27 6.76
N SER A 375 -26.54 -6.15 7.47
CA SER A 375 -25.28 -5.78 8.13
C SER A 375 -24.80 -6.82 9.18
N PRO A 376 -23.49 -6.89 9.48
CA PRO A 376 -22.40 -6.06 8.94
C PRO A 376 -21.99 -6.46 7.51
N GLY A 377 -21.69 -5.45 6.68
CA GLY A 377 -21.38 -5.61 5.27
C GLY A 377 -22.57 -6.03 4.41
N PRO A 378 -23.67 -5.24 4.36
CA PRO A 378 -24.85 -5.59 3.58
C PRO A 378 -24.49 -5.81 2.10
N ALA A 379 -25.18 -6.76 1.45
CA ALA A 379 -24.99 -7.07 0.04
C ALA A 379 -26.24 -7.70 -0.57
N THR A 380 -26.57 -7.30 -1.79
CA THR A 380 -27.61 -7.93 -2.61
C THR A 380 -27.06 -9.10 -3.39
N SER A 381 -27.91 -9.90 -4.05
CA SER A 381 -27.56 -10.87 -5.09
C SER A 381 -27.60 -10.20 -6.46
N THR A 382 -27.17 -10.91 -7.51
CA THR A 382 -27.50 -10.57 -8.90
C THR A 382 -29.01 -10.54 -9.11
N ASP A 383 -29.44 -9.82 -10.14
CA ASP A 383 -30.84 -9.73 -10.56
C ASP A 383 -31.28 -11.05 -11.19
N LEU A 384 -32.47 -11.50 -10.79
CA LEU A 384 -33.17 -12.59 -11.45
C LEU A 384 -34.49 -12.07 -12.02
N ILE A 385 -34.55 -11.96 -13.35
CA ILE A 385 -35.70 -11.36 -14.03
C ILE A 385 -36.78 -12.41 -14.30
N ALA A 386 -37.89 -12.29 -13.59
CA ALA A 386 -39.12 -13.04 -13.82
C ALA A 386 -40.07 -12.27 -14.77
N GLN A 387 -41.15 -12.93 -15.20
CA GLN A 387 -42.16 -12.35 -16.08
C GLN A 387 -43.52 -12.23 -15.37
N VAL A 388 -44.22 -11.12 -15.57
CA VAL A 388 -45.60 -10.92 -15.13
C VAL A 388 -46.49 -10.88 -16.38
N ASN A 389 -47.44 -11.81 -16.47
CA ASN A 389 -48.36 -11.94 -17.59
C ASN A 389 -49.27 -10.73 -17.72
N GLY A 390 -49.61 -10.42 -18.97
CA GLY A 390 -50.55 -9.37 -19.34
C GLY A 390 -49.99 -8.51 -20.46
N THR A 391 -50.73 -7.49 -20.86
CA THR A 391 -50.22 -6.46 -21.76
C THR A 391 -49.49 -5.42 -20.91
N PRO A 392 -48.16 -5.24 -21.09
CA PRO A 392 -47.45 -4.19 -20.38
C PRO A 392 -48.09 -2.83 -20.65
N PRO A 393 -48.13 -1.92 -19.67
CA PRO A 393 -48.53 -0.55 -19.92
C PRO A 393 -47.65 0.04 -21.04
N VAL A 394 -48.25 0.87 -21.90
CA VAL A 394 -47.49 1.58 -22.94
C VAL A 394 -46.43 2.42 -22.23
N PRO A 395 -45.13 2.17 -22.48
CA PRO A 395 -44.09 2.86 -21.75
C PRO A 395 -44.03 4.31 -22.21
N LEU A 396 -43.68 5.23 -21.29
CA LEU A 396 -43.46 6.65 -21.61
C LEU A 396 -42.23 6.84 -22.49
N VAL A 397 -41.24 5.95 -22.35
CA VAL A 397 -40.01 5.88 -23.14
C VAL A 397 -39.80 4.43 -23.55
N SER A 398 -39.44 4.17 -24.81
CA SER A 398 -39.18 2.78 -25.25
C SER A 398 -38.02 2.17 -24.44
N PRO A 399 -38.00 0.86 -24.17
CA PRO A 399 -36.87 0.22 -23.50
C PRO A 399 -35.53 0.47 -24.19
N GLU A 400 -35.51 0.53 -25.51
CA GLU A 400 -34.34 0.85 -26.33
C GLU A 400 -33.85 2.28 -26.06
N ASP A 401 -34.75 3.27 -26.11
CA ASP A 401 -34.42 4.66 -25.83
C ASP A 401 -34.05 4.90 -24.35
N ALA A 402 -34.58 4.09 -23.45
CA ALA A 402 -34.22 4.09 -22.04
C ALA A 402 -32.81 3.52 -21.82
N SER A 403 -32.49 2.39 -22.45
CA SER A 403 -31.16 1.79 -22.42
C SER A 403 -30.10 2.75 -22.98
N ARG A 404 -30.37 3.36 -24.14
CA ARG A 404 -29.47 4.36 -24.77
C ARG A 404 -29.28 5.60 -23.89
N PHE A 405 -30.35 6.10 -23.27
CA PHE A 405 -30.25 7.18 -22.29
C PHE A 405 -29.35 6.81 -21.12
N LEU A 406 -29.57 5.63 -20.52
CA LEU A 406 -28.79 5.17 -19.37
C LEU A 406 -27.31 4.96 -19.75
N ALA A 407 -26.99 4.42 -20.92
CA ALA A 407 -25.60 4.30 -21.38
C ALA A 407 -24.84 5.65 -21.43
N GLN A 408 -25.55 6.78 -21.59
CA GLN A 408 -24.98 8.13 -21.60
C GLN A 408 -25.06 8.80 -20.21
N ALA A 409 -26.15 8.55 -19.47
CA ALA A 409 -26.46 9.18 -18.19
C ALA A 409 -25.88 8.42 -16.97
N THR A 410 -25.49 7.16 -17.11
CA THR A 410 -24.93 6.29 -16.07
C THR A 410 -23.65 5.60 -16.58
N PHE A 411 -23.09 4.69 -15.79
CA PHE A 411 -22.02 3.79 -16.26
C PHE A 411 -22.53 2.60 -17.10
N GLY A 412 -23.82 2.55 -17.42
CA GLY A 412 -24.45 1.44 -18.13
C GLY A 412 -25.85 1.13 -17.60
N ALA A 413 -26.65 0.49 -18.45
CA ALA A 413 -28.04 0.19 -18.15
C ALA A 413 -28.19 -1.18 -17.46
N ALA A 414 -28.91 -1.22 -16.33
CA ALA A 414 -29.45 -2.45 -15.76
C ALA A 414 -30.92 -2.63 -16.16
N ASP A 415 -31.45 -3.85 -16.15
CA ASP A 415 -32.85 -4.13 -16.52
C ASP A 415 -33.84 -3.35 -15.64
N ALA A 416 -33.61 -3.36 -14.33
CA ALA A 416 -34.40 -2.60 -13.37
C ALA A 416 -34.41 -1.09 -13.69
N ASP A 417 -33.25 -0.52 -14.07
CA ASP A 417 -33.12 0.89 -14.45
C ASP A 417 -33.88 1.21 -15.74
N ILE A 418 -33.76 0.34 -16.77
CA ILE A 418 -34.47 0.49 -18.05
C ILE A 418 -35.98 0.46 -17.83
N HIS A 419 -36.47 -0.53 -17.07
CA HIS A 419 -37.88 -0.68 -16.80
C HIS A 419 -38.44 0.50 -15.99
N HIS A 420 -37.72 0.94 -14.94
CA HIS A 420 -38.11 2.08 -14.14
C HIS A 420 -38.20 3.36 -14.97
N LEU A 421 -37.14 3.68 -15.73
CA LEU A 421 -37.11 4.85 -16.59
C LEU A 421 -38.20 4.80 -17.66
N SER A 422 -38.43 3.64 -18.28
CA SER A 422 -39.48 3.44 -19.29
C SER A 422 -40.87 3.78 -18.75
N LYS A 423 -41.11 3.59 -17.45
CA LYS A 423 -42.38 3.90 -16.79
C LYS A 423 -42.53 5.37 -16.40
N ILE A 424 -41.48 6.00 -15.88
CA ILE A 424 -41.57 7.36 -15.32
C ILE A 424 -41.14 8.46 -16.30
N GLY A 425 -40.40 8.10 -17.35
CA GLY A 425 -39.85 9.01 -18.34
C GLY A 425 -38.61 9.78 -17.85
N TYR A 426 -37.90 10.39 -18.81
CA TYR A 426 -36.59 11.01 -18.56
C TYR A 426 -36.58 12.07 -17.46
N THR A 427 -37.52 13.01 -17.49
CA THR A 427 -37.53 14.15 -16.55
C THR A 427 -37.76 13.69 -15.12
N ALA A 428 -38.69 12.75 -14.90
CA ALA A 428 -38.94 12.20 -13.57
C ALA A 428 -37.71 11.44 -13.05
N TRP A 429 -37.10 10.60 -13.89
CA TRP A 429 -35.91 9.84 -13.55
C TRP A 429 -34.72 10.76 -13.20
N MET A 430 -34.48 11.80 -14.02
CA MET A 430 -33.44 12.80 -13.75
C MET A 430 -33.66 13.50 -12.40
N ASN A 431 -34.91 13.88 -12.11
CA ASN A 431 -35.26 14.49 -10.83
C ASN A 431 -35.04 13.55 -9.65
N GLU A 432 -35.33 12.25 -9.78
CA GLU A 432 -34.99 11.28 -8.75
C GLU A 432 -33.49 11.22 -8.52
N GLN A 433 -32.70 11.05 -9.58
CA GLN A 433 -31.23 11.01 -9.50
C GLN A 433 -30.61 12.27 -8.90
N PHE A 434 -31.14 13.46 -9.22
CA PHE A 434 -30.70 14.71 -8.60
C PHE A 434 -30.97 14.81 -7.09
N ASN A 435 -31.92 14.02 -6.59
CA ASN A 435 -32.32 14.00 -5.18
C ASN A 435 -31.70 12.84 -4.39
N ILE A 436 -31.07 11.87 -5.05
CA ILE A 436 -30.31 10.83 -4.34
C ILE A 436 -29.10 11.48 -3.66
N PRO A 437 -28.92 11.28 -2.34
CA PRO A 437 -27.72 11.73 -1.64
C PRO A 437 -26.46 11.16 -2.27
N PRO A 438 -25.35 11.93 -2.33
CA PRO A 438 -24.10 11.43 -2.88
C PRO A 438 -23.59 10.22 -2.08
N THR A 439 -23.17 9.17 -2.78
CA THR A 439 -22.36 8.11 -2.20
C THR A 439 -20.91 8.60 -2.14
N LEU A 440 -20.30 8.57 -0.96
CA LEU A 440 -18.96 9.14 -0.70
C LEU A 440 -17.90 8.03 -0.70
N HIS A 441 -16.71 8.33 -1.24
CA HIS A 441 -15.55 7.43 -1.25
C HIS A 441 -14.66 7.67 -0.02
N GLU A 442 -14.52 8.92 0.41
CA GLU A 442 -13.63 9.30 1.50
C GLU A 442 -13.95 8.56 2.80
N PRO A 443 -15.21 8.44 3.26
CA PRO A 443 -15.50 7.70 4.50
C PRO A 443 -15.19 6.20 4.39
N VAL A 444 -15.29 5.62 3.19
CA VAL A 444 -14.95 4.21 2.95
C VAL A 444 -13.44 4.02 3.09
N VAL A 445 -12.67 4.92 2.47
CA VAL A 445 -11.20 4.91 2.53
C VAL A 445 -10.73 5.24 3.95
N GLU A 446 -11.27 6.26 4.61
CA GLU A 446 -10.97 6.63 5.99
C GLU A 446 -11.22 5.44 6.94
N GLN A 447 -12.40 4.80 6.83
CA GLN A 447 -12.74 3.66 7.68
C GLN A 447 -11.78 2.49 7.47
N ALA A 448 -11.34 2.23 6.23
CA ALA A 448 -10.32 1.23 5.94
C ALA A 448 -8.97 1.61 6.57
N LEU A 449 -8.52 2.86 6.40
CA LEU A 449 -7.28 3.37 6.98
C LEU A 449 -7.27 3.31 8.51
N VAL A 450 -8.38 3.70 9.17
CA VAL A 450 -8.54 3.65 10.64
C VAL A 450 -8.55 2.21 11.17
N VAL A 451 -9.11 1.25 10.42
CA VAL A 451 -9.05 -0.17 10.80
C VAL A 451 -7.64 -0.72 10.65
N ASN A 452 -6.92 -0.30 9.60
CA ASN A 452 -5.55 -0.71 9.32
C ASN A 452 -4.56 -0.16 10.33
N ASN A 453 -4.72 1.12 10.65
CA ASN A 453 -3.86 1.89 11.53
C ASN A 453 -4.76 2.57 12.57
N PRO A 454 -5.08 1.90 13.70
CA PRO A 454 -5.96 2.47 14.71
C PRO A 454 -5.36 3.77 15.26
N PRO A 455 -6.21 4.78 15.53
CA PRO A 455 -5.75 6.07 16.00
C PRO A 455 -4.97 5.95 17.31
N CYS A 456 -3.88 6.72 17.39
CA CYS A 456 -3.10 6.89 18.59
C CYS A 456 -3.89 7.63 19.68
N ALA A 457 -3.28 7.83 20.85
CA ALA A 457 -3.87 8.63 21.92
C ALA A 457 -4.39 9.97 21.37
N VAL A 458 -5.53 10.45 21.86
CA VAL A 458 -6.25 11.65 21.34
C VAL A 458 -5.37 12.91 21.28
N GLY A 459 -4.27 12.97 22.05
CA GLY A 459 -3.28 14.06 22.02
C GLY A 459 -2.01 13.80 21.20
N ASP A 460 -1.82 12.60 20.64
CA ASP A 460 -0.71 12.27 19.73
C ASP A 460 -1.09 12.61 18.30
N VAL A 461 -1.09 13.92 18.09
CA VAL A 461 -1.51 14.57 16.86
C VAL A 461 -0.65 14.16 15.67
N LYS A 462 0.67 13.99 15.86
CA LYS A 462 1.59 13.57 14.79
C LYS A 462 1.33 12.14 14.34
N CYS A 463 1.08 11.23 15.28
CA CYS A 463 0.73 9.86 14.93
C CYS A 463 -0.60 9.82 14.17
N ASN A 464 -1.64 10.52 14.65
CA ASN A 464 -2.94 10.53 13.98
C ASN A 464 -2.89 11.17 12.58
N ALA A 465 -1.98 12.13 12.35
CA ALA A 465 -1.74 12.72 11.03
C ALA A 465 -1.12 11.75 10.02
N ALA A 466 -0.20 10.90 10.46
CA ALA A 466 0.49 9.92 9.62
C ALA A 466 -0.42 8.75 9.19
N LEU A 467 -1.63 8.61 9.77
CA LEU A 467 -2.58 7.57 9.38
C LEU A 467 -3.11 7.73 7.95
N PHE A 468 -3.15 8.98 7.48
CA PHE A 468 -3.90 9.38 6.29
C PHE A 468 -3.03 9.92 5.16
N VAL A 469 -1.75 10.12 5.42
CA VAL A 469 -0.75 10.65 4.48
C VAL A 469 0.52 9.85 4.72
N GLN A 470 1.10 9.26 3.67
CA GLN A 470 2.20 8.26 3.75
C GLN A 470 1.76 6.86 4.16
N ASN A 471 0.53 6.49 3.84
CA ASN A 471 0.15 5.08 3.92
C ASN A 471 0.55 4.41 2.59
N ASP A 472 1.63 3.63 2.62
CA ASP A 472 2.07 2.74 1.52
C ASP A 472 0.97 1.75 1.07
N ALA A 473 -0.17 1.69 1.79
CA ALA A 473 -1.32 0.91 1.41
C ALA A 473 -2.01 1.50 0.16
N ASP A 474 -1.55 0.99 -0.99
CA ASP A 474 -2.22 0.80 -2.28
C ASP A 474 -3.49 1.66 -2.54
N ASP A 475 -3.51 2.33 -3.70
CA ASP A 475 -4.72 2.89 -4.35
C ASP A 475 -5.93 1.93 -4.35
N ALA A 476 -5.71 0.63 -4.10
CA ALA A 476 -6.72 -0.41 -3.95
C ALA A 476 -7.97 -0.05 -3.11
N TYR A 477 -7.87 0.76 -2.04
CA TYR A 477 -9.08 1.16 -1.29
C TYR A 477 -9.95 2.16 -2.05
N LEU A 478 -9.31 3.16 -2.66
CA LEU A 478 -9.96 4.13 -3.52
C LEU A 478 -10.56 3.43 -4.74
N GLU A 479 -9.79 2.54 -5.36
CA GLU A 479 -10.19 1.76 -6.53
C GLU A 479 -11.32 0.79 -6.23
N GLY A 480 -11.23 0.02 -5.14
CA GLY A 480 -12.31 -0.85 -4.68
C GLY A 480 -13.61 -0.07 -4.44
N SER A 481 -13.51 1.11 -3.81
CA SER A 481 -14.65 2.02 -3.65
C SER A 481 -15.17 2.52 -5.00
N PHE A 482 -14.30 2.88 -5.94
CA PHE A 482 -14.68 3.28 -7.29
C PHE A 482 -15.47 2.19 -8.02
N TRP A 483 -14.90 0.99 -8.12
CA TRP A 483 -15.56 -0.13 -8.80
C TRP A 483 -16.88 -0.51 -8.14
N GLN A 484 -16.92 -0.55 -6.81
CA GLN A 484 -18.16 -0.81 -6.08
C GLN A 484 -19.25 0.20 -6.43
N GLN A 485 -18.94 1.50 -6.39
CA GLN A 485 -19.93 2.56 -6.61
C GLN A 485 -20.33 2.69 -8.09
N ALA A 486 -19.39 2.52 -9.02
CA ALA A 486 -19.69 2.52 -10.45
C ALA A 486 -20.61 1.35 -10.84
N ILE A 487 -20.36 0.15 -10.28
CA ILE A 487 -21.14 -1.06 -10.59
C ILE A 487 -22.48 -1.10 -9.85
N SER A 488 -22.53 -0.69 -8.58
CA SER A 488 -23.70 -0.95 -7.70
C SER A 488 -24.30 0.28 -7.02
N GLY A 489 -23.69 1.47 -7.18
CA GLY A 489 -24.20 2.70 -6.59
C GLY A 489 -25.57 3.09 -7.16
N SER A 490 -26.40 3.76 -6.36
CA SER A 490 -27.76 4.18 -6.75
C SER A 490 -27.81 5.58 -7.38
N ASP A 491 -26.85 6.43 -7.05
CA ASP A 491 -26.67 7.80 -7.54
C ASP A 491 -25.92 7.85 -8.89
N GLN A 492 -26.27 6.96 -9.81
CA GLN A 492 -25.52 6.71 -11.04
C GLN A 492 -25.30 7.93 -11.93
N LEU A 493 -26.28 8.83 -12.03
CA LEU A 493 -26.09 10.07 -12.78
C LEU A 493 -24.97 10.91 -12.19
N ARG A 494 -24.92 11.00 -10.86
CA ARG A 494 -23.88 11.76 -10.15
C ARG A 494 -22.52 11.12 -10.36
N GLN A 495 -22.44 9.80 -10.24
CA GLN A 495 -21.19 9.05 -10.44
C GLN A 495 -20.67 9.21 -11.88
N ARG A 496 -21.54 9.14 -12.88
CA ARG A 496 -21.16 9.32 -14.28
C ARG A 496 -20.69 10.74 -14.62
N VAL A 497 -21.37 11.76 -14.07
CA VAL A 497 -20.98 13.17 -14.21
C VAL A 497 -19.68 13.46 -13.49
N LYS A 498 -19.52 12.92 -12.27
CA LYS A 498 -18.29 13.02 -11.48
C LYS A 498 -17.08 12.42 -12.23
N TYR A 499 -17.25 11.28 -12.90
CA TYR A 499 -16.21 10.73 -13.78
C TYR A 499 -15.88 11.67 -14.95
N ALA A 500 -16.89 12.19 -15.67
CA ALA A 500 -16.65 13.16 -16.74
C ALA A 500 -15.93 14.44 -16.24
N LEU A 501 -16.24 14.90 -15.02
CA LEU A 501 -15.55 16.03 -14.39
C LEU A 501 -14.09 15.70 -14.06
N THR A 502 -13.74 14.46 -13.71
CA THR A 502 -12.31 14.08 -13.54
C THR A 502 -11.52 14.09 -14.84
N GLU A 503 -12.19 13.97 -15.99
CA GLU A 503 -11.57 14.09 -17.30
C GLU A 503 -11.30 15.54 -17.71
N GLN A 504 -12.06 16.47 -17.14
CA GLN A 504 -11.87 17.90 -17.34
C GLN A 504 -10.95 18.54 -16.27
N MET A 505 -11.16 18.21 -15.00
CA MET A 505 -10.47 18.75 -13.83
C MET A 505 -9.57 17.66 -13.26
N VAL A 506 -8.41 17.48 -13.90
CA VAL A 506 -7.55 16.32 -13.69
C VAL A 506 -6.67 16.47 -12.46
N VAL A 507 -6.66 15.43 -11.62
CA VAL A 507 -5.57 15.09 -10.68
C VAL A 507 -5.17 13.63 -10.90
N SER A 508 -3.96 13.24 -10.50
CA SER A 508 -3.48 11.87 -10.71
C SER A 508 -2.62 11.36 -9.57
N SER A 509 -2.90 10.17 -9.04
CA SER A 509 -2.04 9.46 -8.09
C SER A 509 -0.78 8.86 -8.73
N GLN A 510 -0.56 9.04 -10.04
CA GLN A 510 0.77 8.83 -10.64
C GLN A 510 1.76 9.91 -10.22
N ASP A 511 1.28 11.08 -9.80
CA ASP A 511 2.12 12.11 -9.21
C ASP A 511 2.62 11.65 -7.84
N PHE A 512 3.93 11.76 -7.61
CA PHE A 512 4.54 11.24 -6.38
C PHE A 512 3.99 11.92 -5.12
N ALA A 513 3.54 13.17 -5.23
CA ALA A 513 3.02 13.93 -4.10
C ALA A 513 1.60 13.47 -3.71
N LEU A 514 0.86 12.87 -4.66
CA LEU A 514 -0.50 12.36 -4.45
C LEU A 514 -0.57 10.85 -4.23
N ALA A 515 0.41 10.08 -4.71
CA ALA A 515 0.45 8.61 -4.64
C ALA A 515 0.25 8.04 -3.22
N GLU A 516 0.62 8.80 -2.19
CA GLU A 516 0.54 8.40 -0.78
C GLU A 516 -0.64 9.05 -0.02
N MET A 517 -1.62 9.59 -0.76
CA MET A 517 -2.76 10.35 -0.22
C MET A 517 -4.13 9.79 -0.65
N PRO A 518 -4.43 8.49 -0.47
CA PRO A 518 -5.67 7.89 -0.96
C PRO A 518 -6.93 8.51 -0.37
N ARG A 519 -6.89 9.02 0.88
CA ARG A 519 -8.02 9.73 1.50
C ARG A 519 -8.27 11.09 0.85
N GLY A 520 -7.20 11.87 0.63
CA GLY A 520 -7.29 13.15 -0.10
C GLY A 520 -7.77 12.97 -1.53
N MET A 521 -7.30 11.93 -2.23
CA MET A 521 -7.77 11.57 -3.58
C MET A 521 -9.25 11.17 -3.58
N ALA A 522 -9.69 10.38 -2.59
CA ALA A 522 -11.11 10.05 -2.40
C ALA A 522 -11.95 11.31 -2.14
N ASN A 523 -11.46 12.23 -1.32
CA ASN A 523 -12.10 13.51 -1.06
C ASN A 523 -12.20 14.39 -2.30
N TYR A 524 -11.13 14.49 -3.11
CA TYR A 524 -11.18 15.23 -4.38
C TYR A 524 -12.28 14.68 -5.28
N TYR A 525 -12.37 13.36 -5.39
CA TYR A 525 -13.43 12.71 -6.15
C TYR A 525 -14.82 13.05 -5.57
N ASP A 526 -14.97 13.04 -4.25
CA ASP A 526 -16.22 13.41 -3.56
C ASP A 526 -16.62 14.88 -3.73
N VAL A 527 -15.67 15.82 -3.77
CA VAL A 527 -15.90 17.24 -4.07
C VAL A 527 -16.55 17.40 -5.45
N LEU A 528 -16.01 16.73 -6.47
CA LEU A 528 -16.61 16.72 -7.80
C LEU A 528 -18.05 16.17 -7.80
N GLY A 529 -18.33 15.15 -6.98
CA GLY A 529 -19.66 14.58 -6.83
C GLY A 529 -20.65 15.48 -6.08
N ALA A 530 -20.17 16.17 -5.05
CA ALA A 530 -20.97 17.13 -4.28
C ALA A 530 -21.45 18.27 -5.18
N ASP A 531 -20.55 18.78 -6.02
CA ASP A 531 -20.81 19.92 -6.91
C ASP A 531 -21.32 19.54 -8.30
N ALA A 532 -21.36 18.25 -8.65
CA ALA A 532 -21.85 17.75 -9.95
C ALA A 532 -23.22 18.33 -10.35
N PHE A 533 -24.08 18.60 -9.36
CA PHE A 533 -25.42 19.15 -9.54
C PHE A 533 -25.58 20.56 -8.94
N GLY A 534 -24.49 21.22 -8.60
CA GLY A 534 -24.44 22.54 -7.99
C GLY A 534 -24.27 23.65 -9.02
N ASN A 535 -23.50 24.66 -8.65
CA ASN A 535 -23.13 25.77 -9.54
C ASN A 535 -21.67 25.62 -9.99
N PHE A 536 -21.39 25.78 -11.27
CA PHE A 536 -20.02 25.66 -11.80
C PHE A 536 -19.03 26.64 -11.14
N ARG A 537 -19.48 27.83 -10.71
CA ARG A 537 -18.62 28.77 -9.99
C ARG A 537 -18.14 28.18 -8.66
N GLN A 538 -19.01 27.47 -7.94
CA GLN A 538 -18.66 26.81 -6.68
C GLN A 538 -17.70 25.66 -6.94
N LEU A 539 -18.01 24.80 -7.91
CA LEU A 539 -17.12 23.71 -8.35
C LEU A 539 -15.71 24.21 -8.64
N LEU A 540 -15.59 25.31 -9.37
CA LEU A 540 -14.30 25.89 -9.72
C LEU A 540 -13.49 26.30 -8.47
N GLU A 541 -14.14 26.89 -7.46
CA GLU A 541 -13.48 27.29 -6.21
C GLU A 541 -13.09 26.11 -5.34
N ASP A 542 -13.99 25.14 -5.19
CA ASP A 542 -13.73 23.95 -4.39
C ASP A 542 -12.61 23.11 -5.03
N VAL A 543 -12.53 23.06 -6.35
CA VAL A 543 -11.39 22.47 -7.07
C VAL A 543 -10.11 23.31 -6.90
N THR A 544 -10.16 24.64 -7.03
CA THR A 544 -8.99 25.51 -6.82
C THR A 544 -8.40 25.35 -5.42
N LEU A 545 -9.25 25.25 -4.40
CA LEU A 545 -8.85 25.17 -3.02
C LEU A 545 -8.65 23.73 -2.53
N ASN A 546 -8.97 22.71 -3.32
CA ASN A 546 -8.74 21.34 -2.90
C ASN A 546 -7.23 21.06 -2.79
N PRO A 547 -6.76 20.45 -1.69
CA PRO A 547 -5.33 20.20 -1.48
C PRO A 547 -4.69 19.27 -2.52
N MET A 548 -5.44 18.32 -3.10
CA MET A 548 -4.90 17.43 -4.15
C MET A 548 -4.62 18.21 -5.44
N MET A 549 -5.55 19.08 -5.84
CA MET A 549 -5.35 20.01 -6.96
C MET A 549 -4.20 20.98 -6.67
N GLY A 550 -4.14 21.48 -5.44
CA GLY A 550 -3.09 22.40 -4.99
C GLY A 550 -1.69 21.82 -5.10
N GLN A 551 -1.51 20.54 -4.77
CA GLN A 551 -0.25 19.84 -4.98
C GLN A 551 0.00 19.51 -6.46
N TYR A 552 -1.00 18.99 -7.17
CA TYR A 552 -0.86 18.55 -8.56
C TYR A 552 -0.44 19.67 -9.52
N LEU A 553 -0.97 20.87 -9.32
CA LEU A 553 -0.71 22.03 -10.19
C LEU A 553 0.02 23.18 -9.48
N SER A 554 0.69 22.89 -8.36
CA SER A 554 1.57 23.84 -7.65
C SER A 554 0.88 25.14 -7.19
N VAL A 555 -0.40 25.12 -6.84
CA VAL A 555 -1.04 26.24 -6.11
C VAL A 555 -0.57 26.26 -4.65
N MET A 556 -0.45 25.06 -4.08
CA MET A 556 -0.01 24.87 -2.71
C MET A 556 1.44 25.31 -2.56
N GLY A 557 1.69 26.24 -1.65
CA GLY A 557 3.04 26.76 -1.40
C GLY A 557 3.55 27.72 -2.48
N ASN A 558 2.70 28.16 -3.43
CA ASN A 558 3.04 29.21 -4.39
C ASN A 558 3.28 30.53 -3.64
N ASP A 559 4.53 30.92 -3.43
CA ASP A 559 4.86 32.13 -2.68
C ASP A 559 4.91 33.34 -3.62
N LYS A 560 4.60 34.53 -3.10
CA LYS A 560 4.70 35.80 -3.85
C LYS A 560 6.09 35.98 -4.46
N GLY A 561 6.16 36.71 -5.57
CA GLY A 561 7.42 36.99 -6.24
C GLY A 561 8.41 37.80 -5.38
N ASP A 562 9.69 37.63 -5.66
CA ASP A 562 10.80 38.42 -5.12
C ASP A 562 11.82 38.76 -6.22
N ALA A 563 12.97 39.35 -5.86
CA ALA A 563 13.99 39.78 -6.82
C ALA A 563 14.61 38.64 -7.65
N THR A 564 14.39 37.38 -7.27
CA THR A 564 15.01 36.19 -7.85
C THR A 564 14.02 35.11 -8.27
N ARG A 565 12.73 35.28 -7.94
CA ARG A 565 11.70 34.25 -8.11
C ARG A 565 10.38 34.90 -8.49
N ASP A 566 9.80 34.43 -9.59
CA ASP A 566 8.43 34.74 -9.96
C ASP A 566 7.45 33.74 -9.32
N PRO A 567 6.16 34.12 -9.13
CA PRO A 567 5.11 33.17 -8.77
C PRO A 567 5.00 32.00 -9.76
N ASP A 568 4.58 30.82 -9.28
CA ASP A 568 4.33 29.66 -10.12
C ASP A 568 3.12 29.91 -11.03
N GLU A 569 3.31 29.68 -12.33
CA GLU A 569 2.32 29.94 -13.39
C GLU A 569 1.46 28.70 -13.75
N ASN A 570 1.77 27.52 -13.22
CA ASN A 570 1.20 26.25 -13.70
C ASN A 570 -0.32 26.24 -13.56
N TYR A 571 -0.85 26.42 -12.34
CA TYR A 571 -2.30 26.49 -12.16
C TYR A 571 -2.96 27.65 -12.92
N ALA A 572 -2.32 28.81 -13.00
CA ALA A 572 -2.85 29.96 -13.75
C ALA A 572 -3.04 29.61 -15.24
N ARG A 573 -2.12 28.85 -15.82
CA ARG A 573 -2.22 28.35 -17.19
C ARG A 573 -3.33 27.31 -17.31
N GLU A 574 -3.32 26.29 -16.47
CA GLU A 574 -4.24 25.15 -16.61
C GLU A 574 -5.69 25.50 -16.24
N VAL A 575 -5.92 26.37 -15.24
CA VAL A 575 -7.27 26.83 -14.91
C VAL A 575 -7.90 27.58 -16.08
N MET A 576 -7.12 28.39 -16.82
CA MET A 576 -7.58 29.06 -18.04
C MET A 576 -7.72 28.08 -19.21
N GLN A 577 -6.70 27.27 -19.46
CA GLN A 577 -6.56 26.45 -20.66
C GLN A 577 -7.43 25.20 -20.67
N LEU A 578 -7.47 24.47 -19.55
CA LEU A 578 -8.09 23.15 -19.45
C LEU A 578 -9.45 23.20 -18.76
N PHE A 579 -9.60 24.04 -17.72
CA PHE A 579 -10.79 23.97 -16.86
C PHE A 579 -11.87 24.98 -17.26
N THR A 580 -11.51 26.12 -17.85
CA THR A 580 -12.47 27.22 -18.05
C THR A 580 -12.59 27.74 -19.47
N ILE A 581 -11.58 28.43 -20.00
CA ILE A 581 -11.76 29.31 -21.16
C ILE A 581 -10.97 28.87 -22.39
N GLY A 582 -10.17 27.81 -22.33
CA GLY A 582 -9.51 27.23 -23.49
C GLY A 582 -8.46 28.14 -24.14
N LEU A 583 -7.73 27.58 -25.10
CA LEU A 583 -6.68 28.27 -25.85
C LEU A 583 -7.19 29.38 -26.77
N TYR A 584 -8.39 29.20 -27.35
CA TYR A 584 -8.93 30.07 -28.39
C TYR A 584 -10.33 30.54 -28.06
N GLN A 585 -10.63 31.79 -28.43
CA GLN A 585 -11.96 32.35 -28.29
C GLN A 585 -12.96 31.58 -29.16
N LEU A 586 -14.15 31.39 -28.62
CA LEU A 586 -15.27 30.67 -29.22
C LEU A 586 -16.45 31.61 -29.42
N ASN A 587 -17.24 31.28 -30.43
CA ASN A 587 -18.61 31.73 -30.54
C ASN A 587 -19.50 30.96 -29.53
N PRO A 588 -20.70 31.45 -29.21
CA PRO A 588 -21.61 30.75 -28.30
C PRO A 588 -21.96 29.32 -28.71
N ASP A 589 -21.79 28.98 -29.99
CA ASP A 589 -22.01 27.65 -30.57
C ASP A 589 -20.76 26.74 -30.51
N GLY A 590 -19.69 27.16 -29.83
CA GLY A 590 -18.46 26.39 -29.67
C GLY A 590 -17.54 26.36 -30.90
N THR A 591 -17.86 27.07 -31.98
CA THR A 591 -16.93 27.27 -33.10
C THR A 591 -15.87 28.31 -32.75
N GLN A 592 -14.66 28.15 -33.28
CA GLN A 592 -13.57 29.10 -33.04
C GLN A 592 -13.87 30.45 -33.70
N LYS A 593 -13.59 31.53 -32.98
CA LYS A 593 -13.53 32.87 -33.56
C LYS A 593 -12.23 33.02 -34.33
N LEU A 594 -12.37 33.47 -35.58
CA LEU A 594 -11.25 33.69 -36.47
C LEU A 594 -11.02 35.18 -36.67
N ASP A 595 -9.76 35.58 -36.78
CA ASP A 595 -9.37 36.92 -37.16
C ASP A 595 -9.65 37.18 -38.66
N PRO A 596 -9.47 38.40 -39.18
CA PRO A 596 -9.66 38.70 -40.60
C PRO A 596 -8.74 37.90 -41.56
N THR A 597 -7.71 37.23 -41.06
CA THR A 597 -6.79 36.38 -41.82
C THR A 597 -7.18 34.90 -41.78
N GLY A 598 -8.24 34.55 -41.04
CA GLY A 598 -8.72 33.19 -40.87
C GLY A 598 -8.03 32.39 -39.78
N GLN A 599 -7.24 33.03 -38.90
CA GLN A 599 -6.55 32.35 -37.80
C GLN A 599 -7.37 32.39 -36.50
N PRO A 600 -7.36 31.33 -35.67
CA PRO A 600 -8.01 31.33 -34.37
C PRO A 600 -7.45 32.43 -33.45
N ILE A 601 -8.35 33.16 -32.77
CA ILE A 601 -7.98 34.23 -31.84
C ILE A 601 -7.65 33.63 -30.46
N PRO A 602 -6.45 33.86 -29.90
CA PRO A 602 -6.11 33.38 -28.56
C PRO A 602 -7.02 33.96 -27.47
N THR A 603 -7.37 33.16 -26.46
CA THR A 603 -8.22 33.61 -25.35
C THR A 603 -7.46 34.49 -24.35
N TYR A 604 -6.19 34.20 -24.12
CA TYR A 604 -5.33 34.89 -23.16
C TYR A 604 -3.88 34.95 -23.69
N SER A 605 -3.08 35.79 -23.06
CA SER A 605 -1.65 36.01 -23.33
C SER A 605 -0.80 35.60 -22.13
N ASN A 606 0.53 35.68 -22.27
CA ASN A 606 1.41 35.42 -21.12
C ASN A 606 1.28 36.48 -20.01
N VAL A 607 0.84 37.70 -20.35
CA VAL A 607 0.60 38.75 -19.34
C VAL A 607 -0.52 38.32 -18.41
N ASP A 608 -1.59 37.75 -18.97
CA ASP A 608 -2.72 37.23 -18.19
C ASP A 608 -2.29 36.08 -17.27
N VAL A 609 -1.42 35.18 -17.77
CA VAL A 609 -0.87 34.09 -16.95
C VAL A 609 -0.08 34.63 -15.77
N MET A 610 0.83 35.58 -16.01
CA MET A 610 1.66 36.18 -14.96
C MET A 610 0.81 36.96 -13.93
N GLY A 611 -0.20 37.70 -14.39
CA GLY A 611 -1.11 38.43 -13.51
C GLY A 611 -1.94 37.49 -12.64
N LEU A 612 -2.49 36.43 -13.23
CA LEU A 612 -3.28 35.44 -12.52
C LEU A 612 -2.42 34.55 -11.58
N ALA A 613 -1.17 34.25 -11.95
CA ALA A 613 -0.22 33.55 -11.09
C ALA A 613 -0.01 34.28 -9.75
N LYS A 614 0.05 35.62 -9.76
CA LYS A 614 0.11 36.43 -8.53
C LYS A 614 -1.13 36.26 -7.65
N VAL A 615 -2.32 36.03 -8.23
CA VAL A 615 -3.56 35.80 -7.47
C VAL A 615 -3.48 34.49 -6.68
N PHE A 616 -2.89 33.45 -7.27
CA PHE A 616 -2.81 32.13 -6.65
C PHE A 616 -1.67 31.99 -5.63
N THR A 617 -0.99 33.08 -5.27
CA THR A 617 0.06 33.05 -4.24
C THR A 617 -0.53 33.03 -2.83
N GLY A 618 0.18 32.43 -1.88
CA GLY A 618 -0.19 32.47 -0.47
C GLY A 618 -1.30 31.50 -0.07
N PHE A 619 -1.46 30.35 -0.76
CA PHE A 619 -2.37 29.27 -0.33
C PHE A 619 -1.59 28.02 0.05
N SER A 620 -1.98 27.36 1.15
CA SER A 620 -1.39 26.09 1.57
C SER A 620 -2.32 25.30 2.49
N TRP A 621 -1.82 24.22 3.09
CA TRP A 621 -2.52 23.38 4.06
C TRP A 621 -3.33 24.20 5.06
N ASN A 622 -4.59 23.80 5.24
CA ASN A 622 -5.46 24.38 6.24
C ASN A 622 -5.09 23.81 7.61
N ILE A 623 -4.37 24.60 8.39
CA ILE A 623 -4.04 24.32 9.79
C ILE A 623 -4.93 25.25 10.62
N PRO A 624 -6.09 24.78 11.12
CA PRO A 624 -7.09 25.66 11.70
C PRO A 624 -6.52 26.53 12.83
N GLY A 625 -6.56 27.85 12.64
CA GLY A 625 -6.09 28.83 13.62
C GLY A 625 -4.61 29.19 13.55
N ASP A 626 -3.84 28.66 12.59
CA ASP A 626 -2.42 28.98 12.39
C ASP A 626 -2.13 29.44 10.95
N GLN A 627 -1.81 30.72 10.79
CA GLN A 627 -1.34 31.35 9.54
C GLN A 627 0.09 31.87 9.65
N SER A 628 0.89 31.31 10.57
CA SER A 628 2.28 31.72 10.78
C SER A 628 3.18 31.33 9.60
N ASN A 629 4.32 32.01 9.46
CA ASN A 629 5.32 31.64 8.45
C ASN A 629 5.90 30.23 8.70
N THR A 630 5.81 29.71 9.94
CA THR A 630 6.19 28.33 10.26
C THR A 630 5.19 27.35 9.67
N ALA A 631 3.89 27.58 9.85
CA ALA A 631 2.84 26.80 9.20
C ALA A 631 2.97 26.86 7.66
N TRP A 632 3.28 28.04 7.10
CA TRP A 632 3.59 28.17 5.67
C TRP A 632 4.82 27.36 5.23
N SER A 633 5.94 27.46 5.95
CA SER A 633 7.19 26.79 5.54
C SER A 633 7.09 25.26 5.58
N ASN A 634 6.09 24.73 6.28
CA ASN A 634 5.73 23.32 6.27
C ASN A 634 4.81 22.94 5.08
N CYS A 635 4.56 23.85 4.13
CA CYS A 635 3.80 23.58 2.91
C CYS A 635 4.39 22.44 2.07
N CYS A 636 5.74 22.41 1.96
CA CYS A 636 6.49 21.45 1.15
C CYS A 636 7.19 20.34 1.96
N ALA A 637 7.12 20.39 3.30
CA ALA A 637 7.68 19.39 4.21
C ALA A 637 6.55 18.90 5.13
N TYR A 638 5.99 17.74 4.81
CA TYR A 638 4.79 17.26 5.46
C TYR A 638 5.02 16.91 6.93
N VAL A 639 4.39 17.68 7.81
CA VAL A 639 3.88 17.33 9.15
C VAL A 639 2.90 18.42 9.57
N GLY A 640 1.67 18.33 9.06
CA GLY A 640 0.53 19.03 9.68
C GLY A 640 0.29 18.50 11.10
N THR A 641 -0.36 19.31 11.93
CA THR A 641 -0.78 18.91 13.28
C THR A 641 -2.08 18.08 13.23
N GLY A 642 -2.18 17.08 12.34
CA GLY A 642 -3.19 16.02 12.37
C GLY A 642 -4.65 16.46 12.35
N PHE A 643 -5.01 17.46 11.56
CA PHE A 643 -6.37 17.98 11.43
C PHE A 643 -7.12 17.58 10.15
N GLY A 644 -6.70 16.54 9.42
CA GLY A 644 -7.38 16.16 8.18
C GLY A 644 -7.19 17.19 7.07
N GLU A 645 -6.00 17.80 7.04
CA GLU A 645 -5.64 18.87 6.12
C GLU A 645 -5.72 18.44 4.64
N ASP A 646 -5.61 17.14 4.36
CA ASP A 646 -5.80 16.47 3.08
C ASP A 646 -7.25 16.46 2.57
N ILE A 647 -8.23 16.78 3.42
CA ILE A 647 -9.66 16.84 3.06
C ILE A 647 -10.29 18.20 3.34
N LEU A 648 -9.52 19.16 3.87
CA LEU A 648 -9.95 20.53 4.10
C LEU A 648 -9.53 21.44 2.94
N PRO A 649 -10.37 22.39 2.50
CA PRO A 649 -9.95 23.41 1.54
C PRO A 649 -8.73 24.17 2.05
N MET A 650 -7.72 24.36 1.20
CA MET A 650 -6.51 25.12 1.49
C MET A 650 -6.84 26.49 2.09
N GLN A 651 -6.04 26.92 3.05
CA GLN A 651 -6.20 28.23 3.69
C GLN A 651 -5.20 29.25 3.13
N SER A 652 -5.55 30.52 3.29
CA SER A 652 -4.69 31.63 2.89
C SER A 652 -3.64 31.98 3.96
N PHE A 653 -2.45 32.38 3.51
CA PHE A 653 -1.33 32.89 4.28
C PHE A 653 -0.94 34.28 3.76
N PRO A 654 -1.52 35.36 4.32
CA PRO A 654 -1.40 36.70 3.74
C PRO A 654 0.04 37.20 3.57
N ASN A 655 0.97 36.81 4.47
CA ASN A 655 2.39 37.19 4.36
C ASN A 655 3.09 36.67 3.08
N HIS A 656 2.53 35.63 2.46
CA HIS A 656 3.04 34.96 1.27
C HIS A 656 2.23 35.29 0.01
N HIS A 657 1.25 36.18 0.12
CA HIS A 657 0.45 36.64 -1.00
C HIS A 657 1.03 37.91 -1.64
N SER A 658 0.97 37.98 -2.97
CA SER A 658 1.46 39.13 -3.73
C SER A 658 0.60 40.38 -3.49
N THR A 659 1.24 41.51 -3.22
CA THR A 659 0.58 42.82 -3.10
C THR A 659 0.79 43.70 -4.32
N GLU A 660 1.48 43.18 -5.33
CA GLU A 660 1.67 43.86 -6.60
C GLU A 660 0.36 43.94 -7.40
N GLU A 661 0.37 44.78 -8.42
CA GLU A 661 -0.68 44.82 -9.43
C GLU A 661 -0.79 43.47 -10.15
N LYS A 662 -2.04 43.06 -10.39
CA LYS A 662 -2.40 41.80 -11.06
C LYS A 662 -3.32 42.14 -12.22
N ASP A 663 -2.85 41.97 -13.45
CA ASP A 663 -3.61 42.27 -14.67
C ASP A 663 -3.87 40.98 -15.46
N PHE A 664 -5.14 40.65 -15.67
CA PHE A 664 -5.55 39.43 -16.37
C PHE A 664 -6.96 39.56 -16.94
N LEU A 665 -7.17 39.06 -18.15
CA LEU A 665 -8.48 38.95 -18.81
C LEU A 665 -9.27 40.28 -18.86
N GLY A 666 -8.55 41.40 -18.96
CA GLY A 666 -9.13 42.75 -18.97
C GLY A 666 -9.57 43.28 -17.59
N VAL A 667 -9.20 42.58 -16.50
CA VAL A 667 -9.40 42.99 -15.11
C VAL A 667 -8.04 43.30 -14.49
N THR A 668 -7.97 44.43 -13.79
CA THR A 668 -6.78 44.83 -13.03
C THR A 668 -7.12 44.92 -11.55
N ILE A 669 -6.45 44.10 -10.73
CA ILE A 669 -6.41 44.28 -9.28
C ILE A 669 -5.23 45.22 -8.97
N PRO A 670 -5.48 46.44 -8.46
CA PRO A 670 -4.42 47.41 -8.23
C PRO A 670 -3.48 46.94 -7.11
N THR A 671 -2.29 47.53 -7.04
CA THR A 671 -1.38 47.32 -5.90
C THR A 671 -2.10 47.53 -4.56
N GLN A 672 -1.86 46.62 -3.61
CA GLN A 672 -2.54 46.62 -2.32
C GLN A 672 -1.58 46.99 -1.20
N SER A 673 -2.06 47.76 -0.21
CA SER A 673 -1.26 48.06 0.99
C SER A 673 -1.21 46.89 1.98
N ASN A 674 -2.20 46.00 1.94
CA ASN A 674 -2.28 44.78 2.73
C ASN A 674 -2.67 43.62 1.80
N PRO A 675 -2.09 42.42 1.97
CA PRO A 675 -2.44 41.25 1.18
C PRO A 675 -3.91 40.83 1.42
N ASP A 676 -4.65 40.57 0.34
CA ASP A 676 -6.03 40.03 0.36
C ASP A 676 -6.19 38.80 -0.56
N PRO A 677 -5.57 37.66 -0.20
CA PRO A 677 -5.59 36.45 -1.02
C PRO A 677 -7.00 35.96 -1.35
N VAL A 678 -7.93 35.99 -0.39
CA VAL A 678 -9.30 35.51 -0.58
C VAL A 678 -10.09 36.46 -1.49
N GLY A 679 -9.94 37.78 -1.31
CA GLY A 679 -10.58 38.77 -2.18
C GLY A 679 -10.08 38.68 -3.62
N ASP A 680 -8.76 38.53 -3.81
CA ASP A 680 -8.15 38.41 -5.12
C ASP A 680 -8.56 37.12 -5.83
N LEU A 681 -8.56 35.99 -5.11
CA LEU A 681 -9.07 34.72 -5.62
C LEU A 681 -10.52 34.85 -6.09
N LYS A 682 -11.37 35.49 -5.28
CA LYS A 682 -12.76 35.71 -5.66
C LYS A 682 -12.88 36.50 -6.96
N ILE A 683 -12.12 37.57 -7.13
CA ILE A 683 -12.11 38.38 -8.37
C ILE A 683 -11.67 37.53 -9.56
N ALA A 684 -10.61 36.74 -9.41
CA ALA A 684 -10.11 35.86 -10.46
C ALA A 684 -11.16 34.82 -10.90
N LEU A 685 -11.71 34.07 -9.95
CA LEU A 685 -12.68 33.02 -10.26
C LEU A 685 -13.99 33.60 -10.81
N ASP A 686 -14.44 34.76 -10.32
CA ASP A 686 -15.60 35.45 -10.89
C ASP A 686 -15.33 35.96 -12.31
N THR A 687 -14.09 36.40 -12.61
CA THR A 687 -13.68 36.82 -13.95
C THR A 687 -13.71 35.65 -14.92
N LEU A 688 -13.15 34.50 -14.51
CA LEU A 688 -13.20 33.26 -15.29
C LEU A 688 -14.65 32.78 -15.50
N PHE A 689 -15.46 32.79 -14.44
CA PHE A 689 -16.87 32.37 -14.49
C PHE A 689 -17.73 33.22 -15.42
N ASN A 690 -17.50 34.52 -15.43
CA ASN A 690 -18.22 35.47 -16.28
C ASN A 690 -17.61 35.59 -17.68
N HIS A 691 -16.48 34.95 -17.96
CA HIS A 691 -15.85 35.00 -19.26
C HIS A 691 -16.78 34.43 -20.35
N PRO A 692 -17.00 35.11 -21.49
CA PRO A 692 -17.89 34.64 -22.55
C PRO A 692 -17.53 33.28 -23.15
N ASN A 693 -16.26 32.87 -23.01
CA ASN A 693 -15.79 31.60 -23.55
C ASN A 693 -16.09 30.39 -22.68
N LEU A 694 -16.36 30.60 -21.38
CA LEU A 694 -16.58 29.51 -20.44
C LEU A 694 -17.77 28.61 -20.83
N PRO A 695 -18.98 29.14 -21.13
CA PRO A 695 -20.13 28.30 -21.45
C PRO A 695 -19.89 27.35 -22.63
N PRO A 696 -19.50 27.83 -23.84
CA PRO A 696 -19.29 26.91 -24.96
C PRO A 696 -18.10 25.97 -24.78
N PHE A 697 -17.09 26.35 -23.99
CA PHE A 697 -15.96 25.48 -23.69
C PHE A 697 -16.38 24.29 -22.80
N VAL A 698 -16.95 24.57 -21.64
CA VAL A 698 -17.35 23.53 -20.67
C VAL A 698 -18.47 22.66 -21.24
N CYS A 699 -19.50 23.27 -21.82
CA CYS A 699 -20.63 22.52 -22.36
C CYS A 699 -20.21 21.58 -23.48
N LYS A 700 -19.29 22.00 -24.36
CA LYS A 700 -18.79 21.12 -25.43
C LYS A 700 -18.05 19.90 -24.86
N GLN A 701 -17.14 20.10 -23.90
CA GLN A 701 -16.42 18.97 -23.30
C GLN A 701 -17.37 18.02 -22.57
N MET A 702 -18.32 18.54 -21.77
CA MET A 702 -19.31 17.69 -21.10
C MET A 702 -20.16 16.87 -22.08
N ILE A 703 -20.56 17.44 -23.21
CA ILE A 703 -21.25 16.69 -24.27
C ILE A 703 -20.34 15.61 -24.88
N GLN A 704 -19.04 15.90 -25.07
CA GLN A 704 -18.06 14.94 -25.59
C GLN A 704 -17.86 13.75 -24.65
N HIS A 705 -17.76 13.99 -23.35
CA HIS A 705 -17.60 12.93 -22.38
C HIS A 705 -18.86 12.09 -22.20
N LEU A 706 -20.06 12.70 -22.25
CA LEU A 706 -21.33 12.02 -21.95
C LEU A 706 -22.08 11.44 -23.17
N VAL A 707 -22.01 12.07 -24.35
CA VAL A 707 -22.94 11.80 -25.46
C VAL A 707 -22.24 11.51 -26.79
N THR A 708 -21.44 12.45 -27.31
CA THR A 708 -20.84 12.31 -28.66
C THR A 708 -19.58 13.15 -28.80
N SER A 709 -18.55 12.60 -29.46
CA SER A 709 -17.26 13.29 -29.68
C SER A 709 -17.39 14.54 -30.57
N ASN A 710 -18.46 14.63 -31.39
CA ASN A 710 -18.65 15.65 -32.42
C ASN A 710 -20.04 16.30 -32.35
N PRO A 711 -20.38 17.01 -31.26
CA PRO A 711 -21.69 17.68 -31.18
C PRO A 711 -21.80 18.79 -32.22
N SER A 712 -23.01 19.00 -32.76
CA SER A 712 -23.24 20.10 -33.67
C SER A 712 -23.06 21.45 -32.97
N PRO A 713 -22.66 22.52 -33.70
CA PRO A 713 -22.63 23.86 -33.12
C PRO A 713 -23.98 24.28 -32.54
N ALA A 714 -25.09 23.87 -33.17
CA ALA A 714 -26.43 24.18 -32.68
C ALA A 714 -26.71 23.55 -31.31
N TYR A 715 -26.27 22.32 -31.08
CA TYR A 715 -26.39 21.64 -29.79
C TYR A 715 -25.53 22.33 -28.73
N VAL A 716 -24.25 22.59 -29.00
CA VAL A 716 -23.39 23.34 -28.08
C VAL A 716 -23.98 24.72 -27.77
N GLY A 717 -24.52 25.42 -28.76
CA GLY A 717 -25.16 26.73 -28.59
C GLY A 717 -26.38 26.71 -27.66
N ARG A 718 -27.25 25.69 -27.76
CA ARG A 718 -28.41 25.54 -26.87
C ARG A 718 -27.99 25.28 -25.43
N VAL A 719 -27.05 24.35 -25.21
CA VAL A 719 -26.56 24.03 -23.86
C VAL A 719 -25.79 25.22 -23.27
N SER A 720 -25.00 25.92 -24.08
CA SER A 720 -24.29 27.14 -23.66
C SER A 720 -25.23 28.25 -23.24
N ALA A 721 -26.39 28.40 -23.92
CA ALA A 721 -27.41 29.35 -23.51
C ALA A 721 -28.01 28.99 -22.14
N VAL A 722 -28.24 27.70 -21.87
CA VAL A 722 -28.71 27.23 -20.56
C VAL A 722 -27.67 27.43 -19.46
N PHE A 723 -26.38 27.21 -19.76
CA PHE A 723 -25.31 27.56 -18.83
C PHE A 723 -25.30 29.07 -18.55
N GLN A 724 -25.53 29.92 -19.55
CA GLN A 724 -25.58 31.37 -19.35
C GLN A 724 -26.75 31.80 -18.47
N ASP A 725 -27.91 31.17 -18.66
CA ASP A 725 -29.14 31.39 -17.90
C ASP A 725 -30.02 30.13 -17.94
N ASN A 726 -30.28 29.52 -16.79
CA ASN A 726 -31.14 28.35 -16.65
C ASN A 726 -32.65 28.62 -16.88
N GLY A 727 -33.03 29.84 -17.30
CA GLY A 727 -34.41 30.30 -17.45
C GLY A 727 -34.95 31.00 -16.20
N ALA A 728 -34.18 31.03 -15.11
CA ALA A 728 -34.48 31.74 -13.87
C ALA A 728 -33.44 32.83 -13.53
N GLY A 729 -32.55 33.16 -14.46
CA GLY A 729 -31.48 34.13 -14.29
C GLY A 729 -30.25 33.57 -13.57
N VAL A 730 -30.14 32.25 -13.40
CA VAL A 730 -28.99 31.61 -12.73
C VAL A 730 -28.03 31.07 -13.78
N ARG A 731 -26.83 31.64 -13.81
CA ARG A 731 -25.71 31.17 -14.62
C ARG A 731 -25.04 29.96 -13.96
N GLY A 732 -24.61 28.99 -14.74
CA GLY A 732 -23.78 27.86 -14.30
C GLY A 732 -24.51 26.82 -13.47
N ASP A 733 -25.85 26.77 -13.52
CA ASP A 733 -26.65 25.71 -12.87
C ASP A 733 -26.42 24.37 -13.58
N MET A 734 -25.65 23.48 -12.94
CA MET A 734 -25.24 22.22 -13.56
C MET A 734 -26.40 21.24 -13.72
N LYS A 735 -27.47 21.31 -12.91
CA LYS A 735 -28.66 20.47 -13.15
C LYS A 735 -29.35 20.85 -14.46
N ALA A 736 -29.50 22.14 -14.69
CA ALA A 736 -30.10 22.64 -15.93
C ALA A 736 -29.23 22.31 -17.15
N VAL A 737 -27.91 22.50 -17.03
CA VAL A 737 -26.94 22.17 -18.08
C VAL A 737 -26.97 20.67 -18.41
N LEU A 738 -26.89 19.79 -17.42
CA LEU A 738 -26.94 18.33 -17.62
C LEU A 738 -28.27 17.87 -18.22
N THR A 739 -29.39 18.50 -17.82
CA THR A 739 -30.70 18.24 -18.42
C THR A 739 -30.72 18.66 -19.89
N ALA A 740 -30.16 19.83 -20.22
CA ALA A 740 -30.06 20.32 -21.58
C ALA A 740 -29.14 19.46 -22.46
N ILE A 741 -28.07 18.89 -21.89
CA ILE A 741 -27.21 17.91 -22.56
C ILE A 741 -28.02 16.63 -22.83
N LEU A 742 -28.45 15.94 -21.77
CA LEU A 742 -28.97 14.59 -21.90
C LEU A 742 -30.33 14.53 -22.63
N LEU A 743 -31.10 15.61 -22.62
CA LEU A 743 -32.43 15.67 -23.27
C LEU A 743 -32.47 16.45 -24.58
N ASP A 744 -31.31 16.87 -25.11
CA ASP A 744 -31.28 17.52 -26.42
C ASP A 744 -31.79 16.59 -27.54
N ASP A 745 -32.40 17.16 -28.57
CA ASP A 745 -32.89 16.39 -29.73
C ASP A 745 -31.76 15.61 -30.41
N GLU A 746 -30.55 16.16 -30.49
CA GLU A 746 -29.40 15.45 -31.08
C GLU A 746 -29.01 14.22 -30.25
N ALA A 747 -29.20 14.25 -28.93
CA ALA A 747 -28.95 13.10 -28.04
C ALA A 747 -30.11 12.08 -28.03
N ARG A 748 -31.36 12.55 -28.14
CA ARG A 748 -32.57 11.71 -27.98
C ARG A 748 -33.14 11.19 -29.28
N ASN A 749 -32.86 11.77 -30.43
CA ASN A 749 -33.42 11.33 -31.71
C ASN A 749 -32.61 10.16 -32.30
N ALA A 750 -32.95 8.92 -31.91
CA ALA A 750 -32.26 7.69 -32.37
C ALA A 750 -32.17 7.60 -33.90
N ALA A 751 -33.29 7.87 -34.58
CA ALA A 751 -33.35 7.77 -36.03
C ALA A 751 -32.40 8.77 -36.72
N ALA A 752 -32.30 9.99 -36.21
CA ALA A 752 -31.35 10.98 -36.73
C ALA A 752 -29.91 10.55 -36.44
N ALA A 753 -29.62 10.11 -35.20
CA ALA A 753 -28.31 9.63 -34.78
C ALA A 753 -27.81 8.46 -35.66
N SER A 754 -28.58 7.37 -35.77
CA SER A 754 -28.20 6.17 -36.54
C SER A 754 -28.08 6.44 -38.05
N SER A 755 -28.70 7.50 -38.57
CA SER A 755 -28.56 7.92 -39.97
C SER A 755 -27.37 8.85 -40.23
N ASN A 756 -26.78 9.44 -39.20
CA ASN A 756 -25.67 10.36 -39.30
C ASN A 756 -24.33 9.65 -39.08
N PRO A 757 -23.52 9.39 -40.13
CA PRO A 757 -22.25 8.69 -40.00
C PRO A 757 -21.18 9.48 -39.22
N GLN A 758 -21.46 10.72 -38.81
CA GLN A 758 -20.58 11.57 -38.03
C GLN A 758 -20.95 11.63 -36.54
N TYR A 759 -22.09 11.05 -36.15
CA TYR A 759 -22.59 11.08 -34.78
C TYR A 759 -22.07 9.90 -33.97
N GLY A 760 -21.95 10.10 -32.66
CA GLY A 760 -21.52 9.10 -31.68
C GLY A 760 -20.13 9.36 -31.09
N LYS A 761 -19.64 8.43 -30.27
CA LYS A 761 -18.28 8.40 -29.73
C LYS A 761 -17.76 6.97 -29.64
N VAL A 762 -16.45 6.80 -29.46
CA VAL A 762 -15.90 5.50 -29.06
C VAL A 762 -16.07 5.37 -27.55
N ARG A 763 -16.60 4.25 -27.06
CA ARG A 763 -16.67 3.97 -25.61
C ARG A 763 -15.27 3.75 -25.07
N GLU A 764 -14.93 4.35 -23.94
CA GLU A 764 -13.71 4.03 -23.19
C GLU A 764 -13.72 2.58 -22.67
N ALA A 765 -12.55 1.98 -22.50
CA ALA A 765 -12.45 0.57 -22.09
C ALA A 765 -12.96 0.37 -20.66
N LEU A 766 -12.71 1.35 -19.77
CA LEU A 766 -13.27 1.37 -18.42
C LEU A 766 -14.80 1.38 -18.47
N LEU A 767 -15.40 2.27 -19.26
CA LEU A 767 -16.85 2.37 -19.39
C LEU A 767 -17.47 1.09 -19.94
N ARG A 768 -16.84 0.45 -20.93
CA ARG A 768 -17.30 -0.85 -21.47
C ARG A 768 -17.32 -1.95 -20.42
N TYR A 769 -16.31 -2.00 -19.55
CA TYR A 769 -16.28 -2.97 -18.45
C TYR A 769 -17.40 -2.72 -17.44
N VAL A 770 -17.58 -1.47 -17.00
CA VAL A 770 -18.65 -1.15 -16.04
C VAL A 770 -20.03 -1.35 -16.65
N GLU A 771 -20.22 -1.07 -17.95
CA GLU A 771 -21.47 -1.30 -18.66
C GLU A 771 -21.85 -2.79 -18.64
N TRP A 772 -20.90 -3.69 -18.89
CA TRP A 772 -21.11 -5.13 -18.68
C TRP A 772 -21.44 -5.49 -17.24
N ALA A 773 -20.65 -4.98 -16.30
CA ALA A 773 -20.83 -5.30 -14.89
C ALA A 773 -22.22 -4.86 -14.41
N ARG A 774 -22.71 -3.69 -14.85
CA ARG A 774 -24.07 -3.22 -14.54
C ARG A 774 -25.14 -4.01 -15.26
N ALA A 775 -25.01 -4.22 -16.57
CA ALA A 775 -25.99 -4.94 -17.38
C ALA A 775 -26.31 -6.34 -16.85
N PHE A 776 -25.29 -7.02 -16.31
CA PHE A 776 -25.43 -8.36 -15.76
C PHE A 776 -25.31 -8.40 -14.23
N THR A 777 -25.45 -7.26 -13.56
CA THR A 777 -25.49 -7.09 -12.09
C THR A 777 -24.34 -7.77 -11.36
N ALA A 778 -23.13 -7.68 -11.93
CA ALA A 778 -21.93 -8.32 -11.41
C ALA A 778 -21.67 -7.96 -9.94
N GLN A 779 -21.15 -8.94 -9.22
CA GLN A 779 -20.91 -8.87 -7.78
C GLN A 779 -19.47 -9.25 -7.48
N SER A 780 -18.94 -8.70 -6.39
CA SER A 780 -17.67 -9.17 -5.82
C SER A 780 -17.89 -10.51 -5.09
N ARG A 781 -16.94 -11.44 -5.17
CA ARG A 781 -16.95 -12.68 -4.38
C ARG A 781 -16.66 -12.43 -2.91
N ASN A 782 -15.76 -11.49 -2.64
CA ASN A 782 -15.27 -11.22 -1.29
C ASN A 782 -15.73 -9.87 -0.71
N GLY A 783 -16.42 -9.05 -1.49
CA GLY A 783 -16.88 -7.71 -1.14
C GLY A 783 -15.87 -6.59 -1.33
N ALA A 784 -14.65 -6.89 -1.82
CA ALA A 784 -13.60 -5.90 -2.01
C ALA A 784 -13.69 -5.18 -3.35
N TYR A 785 -14.40 -5.75 -4.33
CA TYR A 785 -14.42 -5.27 -5.71
C TYR A 785 -13.01 -5.08 -6.28
N ASN A 786 -12.14 -6.06 -6.01
CA ASN A 786 -10.72 -5.97 -6.35
C ASN A 786 -10.46 -6.44 -7.79
N LEU A 787 -10.11 -5.48 -8.65
CA LEU A 787 -9.73 -5.74 -10.04
C LEU A 787 -8.21 -5.73 -10.26
N GLY A 788 -7.43 -5.35 -9.24
CA GLY A 788 -6.01 -5.01 -9.39
C GLY A 788 -5.80 -3.76 -10.23
N SER A 789 -4.56 -3.53 -10.66
CA SER A 789 -4.27 -2.48 -11.64
C SER A 789 -4.92 -2.83 -12.98
N THR A 790 -5.61 -1.84 -13.57
CA THR A 790 -6.29 -1.96 -14.87
C THR A 790 -5.57 -1.17 -15.98
N GLU A 791 -4.44 -0.52 -15.65
CA GLU A 791 -3.70 0.37 -16.56
C GLU A 791 -2.83 -0.37 -17.59
N ASP A 792 -2.58 -1.68 -17.40
CA ASP A 792 -1.75 -2.47 -18.33
C ASP A 792 -2.44 -2.55 -19.70
N PRO A 793 -1.80 -2.10 -20.80
CA PRO A 793 -2.41 -2.08 -22.12
C PRO A 793 -2.51 -3.46 -22.81
N ILE A 794 -1.85 -4.50 -22.29
CA ILE A 794 -1.80 -5.86 -22.87
C ILE A 794 -2.67 -6.85 -22.08
N TYR A 795 -2.81 -6.64 -20.77
CA TYR A 795 -3.53 -7.56 -19.88
C TYR A 795 -4.66 -6.90 -19.10
N GLY A 796 -4.76 -5.57 -19.10
CA GLY A 796 -5.80 -4.79 -18.43
C GLY A 796 -6.70 -4.05 -19.41
N LEU A 797 -7.34 -2.99 -18.91
CA LEU A 797 -8.21 -2.10 -19.68
C LEU A 797 -7.41 -1.01 -20.40
N GLY A 798 -6.15 -0.77 -20.01
CA GLY A 798 -5.34 0.35 -20.50
C GLY A 798 -5.75 1.69 -19.91
N GLU A 799 -6.55 1.67 -18.85
CA GLU A 799 -7.17 2.83 -18.22
C GLU A 799 -7.54 2.51 -16.77
N MET A 800 -7.37 3.47 -15.87
CA MET A 800 -7.66 3.35 -14.44
C MET A 800 -8.06 4.73 -13.88
N SER A 801 -9.09 4.76 -13.03
CA SER A 801 -9.62 6.01 -12.48
C SER A 801 -8.54 6.74 -11.68
N LEU A 802 -8.48 8.07 -11.79
CA LEU A 802 -7.56 8.94 -11.04
C LEU A 802 -6.06 8.59 -11.15
N ARG A 803 -5.67 7.77 -12.15
CA ARG A 803 -4.28 7.38 -12.44
C ARG A 803 -3.81 7.83 -13.81
N SER A 804 -4.35 8.94 -14.29
CA SER A 804 -4.06 9.43 -15.63
C SER A 804 -2.57 9.78 -15.81
N PRO A 805 -2.00 9.57 -17.02
CA PRO A 805 -0.58 9.80 -17.26
C PRO A 805 -0.22 11.29 -17.46
N SER A 806 -1.21 12.20 -17.56
CA SER A 806 -0.97 13.61 -17.86
C SER A 806 -2.14 14.51 -17.42
N VAL A 807 -1.91 15.83 -17.45
CA VAL A 807 -2.95 16.87 -17.23
C VAL A 807 -4.07 16.85 -18.28
N PHE A 808 -3.89 16.16 -19.42
CA PHE A 808 -4.95 15.93 -20.41
C PHE A 808 -5.77 14.68 -20.14
N ASN A 809 -5.65 14.11 -18.94
CA ASN A 809 -6.14 12.78 -18.61
C ASN A 809 -5.56 11.70 -19.56
N TRP A 810 -6.28 10.61 -19.82
CA TRP A 810 -5.84 9.50 -20.68
C TRP A 810 -5.88 9.83 -22.18
N PHE A 811 -6.67 10.81 -22.61
CA PHE A 811 -6.71 11.30 -23.98
C PHE A 811 -7.10 12.78 -24.03
N ALA A 812 -6.53 13.51 -24.99
CA ALA A 812 -6.88 14.91 -25.19
C ALA A 812 -8.25 15.08 -25.88
N PRO A 813 -9.11 16.01 -25.45
CA PRO A 813 -10.47 16.20 -25.99
C PRO A 813 -10.50 16.64 -27.46
N GLY A 814 -9.38 17.14 -27.98
CA GLY A 814 -9.20 17.54 -29.37
C GLY A 814 -8.52 16.50 -30.27
N TYR A 815 -8.30 15.27 -29.80
CA TYR A 815 -7.53 14.29 -30.57
C TYR A 815 -8.27 13.84 -31.85
N VAL A 816 -7.51 13.80 -32.94
CA VAL A 816 -7.94 13.37 -34.28
C VAL A 816 -7.04 12.21 -34.72
N PRO A 817 -7.57 11.00 -34.94
CA PRO A 817 -6.76 9.83 -35.29
C PRO A 817 -6.16 10.00 -36.70
N PRO A 818 -4.84 10.11 -36.86
CA PRO A 818 -4.22 10.47 -38.13
C PRO A 818 -4.42 9.42 -39.23
N GLY A 819 -4.54 9.86 -40.48
CA GLY A 819 -4.64 8.96 -41.63
C GLY A 819 -5.98 8.22 -41.80
N THR A 820 -6.96 8.51 -40.95
CA THR A 820 -8.29 7.86 -40.96
C THR A 820 -9.33 8.63 -41.79
N SER A 821 -10.50 8.02 -42.02
CA SER A 821 -11.68 8.72 -42.57
C SER A 821 -12.20 9.81 -41.62
N ILE A 822 -12.05 9.64 -40.31
CA ILE A 822 -12.40 10.61 -39.26
C ILE A 822 -11.57 11.89 -39.46
N ALA A 823 -10.24 11.76 -39.60
CA ALA A 823 -9.36 12.90 -39.87
C ALA A 823 -9.69 13.61 -41.19
N LYS A 824 -10.00 12.87 -42.26
CA LYS A 824 -10.39 13.44 -43.56
C LYS A 824 -11.71 14.20 -43.48
N ALA A 825 -12.60 13.81 -42.59
CA ALA A 825 -13.88 14.47 -42.33
C ALA A 825 -13.74 15.66 -41.37
N GLY A 826 -12.56 15.89 -40.78
CA GLY A 826 -12.36 16.94 -39.77
C GLY A 826 -13.04 16.66 -38.44
N LEU A 827 -13.28 15.38 -38.14
CA LEU A 827 -13.96 14.93 -36.92
C LEU A 827 -12.95 14.55 -35.84
N LEU A 828 -13.38 14.65 -34.58
CA LEU A 828 -12.67 14.23 -33.39
C LEU A 828 -13.02 12.77 -33.06
N ALA A 829 -12.07 12.05 -32.48
CA ALA A 829 -12.34 10.78 -31.80
C ALA A 829 -11.37 10.66 -30.62
N PRO A 830 -11.59 11.44 -29.54
CA PRO A 830 -10.64 11.57 -28.44
C PRO A 830 -10.17 10.23 -27.86
N GLU A 831 -11.10 9.31 -27.65
CA GLU A 831 -10.88 7.99 -27.06
C GLU A 831 -10.01 7.08 -27.98
N MET A 832 -9.86 7.40 -29.26
CA MET A 832 -8.88 6.73 -30.14
C MET A 832 -7.43 7.14 -29.85
N GLY A 833 -7.19 8.10 -28.94
CA GLY A 833 -5.86 8.44 -28.44
C GLY A 833 -5.24 7.33 -27.59
N MET A 834 -6.09 6.53 -26.94
CA MET A 834 -5.72 5.34 -26.14
C MET A 834 -6.06 4.01 -26.83
N THR A 835 -6.86 4.03 -27.90
CA THR A 835 -7.30 2.80 -28.58
C THR A 835 -6.32 2.43 -29.68
N ASP A 836 -5.47 1.44 -29.43
CA ASP A 836 -4.52 0.88 -30.39
C ASP A 836 -4.59 -0.67 -30.42
N VAL A 837 -3.73 -1.29 -31.22
CA VAL A 837 -3.73 -2.76 -31.39
C VAL A 837 -3.48 -3.48 -30.06
N SER A 838 -2.60 -2.94 -29.20
CA SER A 838 -2.29 -3.52 -27.90
C SER A 838 -3.50 -3.42 -26.98
N THR A 839 -4.06 -2.22 -26.80
CA THR A 839 -5.19 -1.98 -25.88
C THR A 839 -6.46 -2.68 -26.30
N VAL A 840 -6.73 -2.81 -27.61
CA VAL A 840 -7.84 -3.62 -28.12
C VAL A 840 -7.66 -5.11 -27.77
N VAL A 841 -6.45 -5.66 -27.94
CA VAL A 841 -6.17 -7.05 -27.56
C VAL A 841 -6.22 -7.24 -26.04
N GLY A 842 -5.68 -6.29 -25.27
CA GLY A 842 -5.70 -6.31 -23.82
C GLY A 842 -7.10 -6.30 -23.24
N TYR A 843 -7.95 -5.38 -23.73
CA TYR A 843 -9.36 -5.34 -23.38
C TYR A 843 -10.06 -6.68 -23.65
N LEU A 844 -9.85 -7.30 -24.81
CA LEU A 844 -10.47 -8.59 -25.13
C LEU A 844 -9.99 -9.72 -24.23
N ASN A 845 -8.69 -9.77 -23.91
CA ASN A 845 -8.15 -10.75 -22.97
C ASN A 845 -8.75 -10.56 -21.57
N TYR A 846 -8.83 -9.32 -21.11
CA TYR A 846 -9.42 -8.96 -19.82
C TYR A 846 -10.92 -9.35 -19.77
N MET A 847 -11.69 -8.96 -20.79
CA MET A 847 -13.12 -9.27 -20.89
C MET A 847 -13.38 -10.78 -20.96
N GLN A 848 -12.56 -11.55 -21.67
CA GLN A 848 -12.67 -13.01 -21.69
C GLN A 848 -12.53 -13.61 -20.29
N SER A 849 -11.60 -13.09 -19.48
CA SER A 849 -11.36 -13.54 -18.10
C SER A 849 -12.55 -13.24 -17.18
N VAL A 850 -13.06 -12.00 -17.20
CA VAL A 850 -14.15 -11.57 -16.30
C VAL A 850 -15.51 -12.13 -16.72
N ILE A 851 -15.80 -12.26 -18.02
CA ILE A 851 -17.01 -12.94 -18.52
C ILE A 851 -16.94 -14.45 -18.21
N GLY A 852 -15.73 -15.01 -18.27
CA GLY A 852 -15.46 -16.41 -17.94
C GLY A 852 -15.60 -16.75 -16.46
N ALA A 853 -15.48 -15.75 -15.57
CA ALA A 853 -15.51 -15.90 -14.12
C ALA A 853 -16.80 -16.56 -13.62
N GLY A 854 -16.72 -17.19 -12.45
CA GLY A 854 -17.86 -17.76 -11.77
C GLY A 854 -17.86 -17.48 -10.27
N THR A 855 -18.88 -18.01 -9.60
CA THR A 855 -19.12 -17.85 -8.16
C THR A 855 -17.99 -18.41 -7.28
N SER A 856 -17.17 -19.33 -7.80
CA SER A 856 -16.10 -20.01 -7.04
C SER A 856 -14.70 -19.88 -7.64
N SER A 857 -14.54 -19.30 -8.83
CA SER A 857 -13.25 -19.18 -9.52
C SER A 857 -13.18 -17.99 -10.47
N GLY A 858 -11.98 -17.45 -10.68
CA GLY A 858 -11.70 -16.31 -11.56
C GLY A 858 -11.46 -14.97 -10.83
N PRO A 859 -11.52 -13.84 -11.55
CA PRO A 859 -11.46 -12.46 -10.99
C PRO A 859 -12.55 -12.17 -9.95
N ASP A 860 -12.29 -11.34 -8.93
CA ASP A 860 -13.23 -11.11 -7.82
C ASP A 860 -14.64 -10.69 -8.26
N VAL A 861 -14.73 -9.76 -9.21
CA VAL A 861 -16.00 -9.32 -9.79
C VAL A 861 -16.45 -10.27 -10.89
N PHE A 862 -17.66 -10.81 -10.74
CA PHE A 862 -18.26 -11.79 -11.67
C PHE A 862 -19.78 -11.59 -11.77
N SER A 863 -20.39 -12.06 -12.85
CA SER A 863 -21.85 -12.25 -12.92
C SER A 863 -22.17 -13.75 -12.98
N ASN A 864 -23.24 -14.17 -12.31
CA ASN A 864 -23.71 -15.56 -12.34
C ASN A 864 -24.62 -15.86 -13.54
N TYR A 865 -25.08 -14.83 -14.26
CA TYR A 865 -25.92 -14.92 -15.45
C TYR A 865 -27.18 -15.77 -15.29
N ALA A 866 -27.79 -15.81 -14.10
CA ALA A 866 -28.92 -16.70 -13.82
C ALA A 866 -30.09 -16.48 -14.79
N THR A 867 -30.40 -15.22 -15.10
CA THR A 867 -31.43 -14.84 -16.07
C THR A 867 -31.06 -15.30 -17.49
N GLU A 868 -29.84 -15.02 -17.95
CA GLU A 868 -29.39 -15.32 -19.30
C GLU A 868 -29.27 -16.83 -19.54
N ILE A 869 -28.84 -17.59 -18.53
CA ILE A 869 -28.81 -19.07 -18.59
C ILE A 869 -30.22 -19.62 -18.80
N GLY A 870 -31.24 -19.03 -18.17
CA GLY A 870 -32.64 -19.38 -18.41
C GLY A 870 -33.11 -19.16 -19.85
N LEU A 871 -32.48 -18.23 -20.58
CA LEU A 871 -32.77 -17.92 -21.99
C LEU A 871 -31.86 -18.66 -22.98
N ALA A 872 -30.80 -19.32 -22.53
CA ALA A 872 -29.78 -19.92 -23.41
C ALA A 872 -30.29 -21.11 -24.25
N GLY A 873 -31.43 -21.70 -23.86
CA GLY A 873 -32.16 -22.69 -24.65
C GLY A 873 -32.88 -22.09 -25.87
N THR A 874 -33.09 -20.77 -25.87
CA THR A 874 -33.73 -19.97 -26.92
C THR A 874 -32.80 -18.83 -27.34
N PRO A 875 -31.74 -19.12 -28.14
CA PRO A 875 -30.67 -18.17 -28.41
C PRO A 875 -31.11 -16.81 -28.98
N ASP A 876 -32.21 -16.74 -29.72
CA ASP A 876 -32.77 -15.47 -30.19
C ASP A 876 -33.22 -14.56 -29.03
N GLN A 877 -33.92 -15.09 -28.03
CA GLN A 877 -34.36 -14.34 -26.86
C GLN A 877 -33.18 -13.92 -25.98
N LEU A 878 -32.15 -14.77 -25.88
CA LEU A 878 -30.89 -14.42 -25.23
C LEU A 878 -30.24 -13.22 -25.94
N LEU A 879 -30.18 -13.22 -27.27
CA LEU A 879 -29.61 -12.11 -28.02
C LEU A 879 -30.48 -10.86 -28.01
N ASP A 880 -31.80 -10.97 -27.97
CA ASP A 880 -32.69 -9.81 -27.80
C ASP A 880 -32.41 -9.09 -26.48
N ARG A 881 -32.23 -9.86 -25.41
CA ARG A 881 -31.84 -9.32 -24.10
C ARG A 881 -30.47 -8.65 -24.14
N ILE A 882 -29.44 -9.32 -24.66
CA ILE A 882 -28.08 -8.76 -24.75
C ILE A 882 -28.06 -7.50 -25.62
N ASN A 883 -28.79 -7.50 -26.73
CA ASN A 883 -28.94 -6.34 -27.60
C ASN A 883 -29.57 -5.16 -26.86
N LEU A 884 -30.63 -5.37 -26.09
CA LEU A 884 -31.24 -4.32 -25.28
C LEU A 884 -30.26 -3.77 -24.22
N LEU A 885 -29.58 -4.65 -23.48
CA LEU A 885 -28.74 -4.24 -22.33
C LEU A 885 -27.43 -3.56 -22.74
N LEU A 886 -26.75 -4.04 -23.78
CA LEU A 886 -25.42 -3.54 -24.17
C LEU A 886 -25.43 -2.65 -25.42
N MET A 887 -26.45 -2.77 -26.26
CA MET A 887 -26.50 -2.07 -27.56
C MET A 887 -27.77 -1.24 -27.74
N ALA A 888 -28.61 -1.13 -26.70
CA ALA A 888 -29.87 -0.39 -26.75
C ALA A 888 -30.78 -0.76 -27.93
N GLY A 889 -30.72 -2.01 -28.42
CA GLY A 889 -31.50 -2.47 -29.58
C GLY A 889 -30.81 -2.30 -30.93
N GLU A 890 -29.67 -1.60 -31.01
CA GLU A 890 -28.99 -1.22 -32.25
C GLU A 890 -28.05 -2.31 -32.83
N MET A 891 -28.10 -3.55 -32.33
CA MET A 891 -27.36 -4.67 -32.94
C MET A 891 -27.84 -4.94 -34.36
N ASP A 892 -26.99 -4.63 -35.33
CA ASP A 892 -27.31 -4.83 -36.74
C ASP A 892 -27.48 -6.33 -37.09
N GLY A 893 -28.23 -6.60 -38.17
CA GLY A 893 -28.56 -7.96 -38.57
C GLY A 893 -27.36 -8.83 -38.96
N THR A 894 -26.25 -8.22 -39.40
CA THR A 894 -25.03 -8.96 -39.74
C THR A 894 -24.33 -9.45 -38.47
N LEU A 895 -24.10 -8.54 -37.52
CA LEU A 895 -23.53 -8.87 -36.22
C LEU A 895 -24.39 -9.91 -35.50
N ARG A 896 -25.71 -9.69 -35.45
CA ARG A 896 -26.66 -10.62 -34.84
C ARG A 896 -26.55 -12.02 -35.44
N SER A 897 -26.54 -12.15 -36.77
CA SER A 897 -26.42 -13.44 -37.45
C SER A 897 -25.10 -14.15 -37.15
N GLN A 898 -24.00 -13.41 -37.03
CA GLN A 898 -22.69 -13.97 -36.71
C GLN A 898 -22.64 -14.52 -35.29
N ILE A 899 -23.14 -13.74 -34.31
CA ILE A 899 -23.19 -14.18 -32.91
C ILE A 899 -24.14 -15.38 -32.77
N LEU A 900 -25.33 -15.32 -33.36
CA LEU A 900 -26.29 -16.44 -33.31
C LEU A 900 -25.71 -17.72 -33.90
N SER A 901 -24.93 -17.62 -34.98
CA SER A 901 -24.24 -18.78 -35.55
C SER A 901 -23.20 -19.37 -34.59
N ALA A 902 -22.41 -18.51 -33.93
CA ALA A 902 -21.41 -18.95 -32.95
C ALA A 902 -22.05 -19.58 -31.70
N VAL A 903 -23.13 -19.00 -31.19
CA VAL A 903 -23.88 -19.54 -30.05
C VAL A 903 -24.49 -20.89 -30.38
N ASN A 904 -25.11 -21.03 -31.56
CA ASN A 904 -25.71 -22.30 -31.99
C ASN A 904 -24.68 -23.40 -32.28
N ALA A 905 -23.43 -23.05 -32.59
CA ALA A 905 -22.34 -24.01 -32.75
C ALA A 905 -21.99 -24.73 -31.43
N ILE A 906 -22.35 -24.17 -30.27
CA ILE A 906 -22.22 -24.81 -28.96
C ILE A 906 -23.41 -25.75 -28.77
N ALA A 907 -23.20 -27.05 -28.95
CA ALA A 907 -24.25 -28.05 -28.78
C ALA A 907 -24.63 -28.22 -27.30
N VAL A 908 -25.93 -28.27 -27.00
CA VAL A 908 -26.44 -28.65 -25.68
C VAL A 908 -26.61 -30.16 -25.68
N PRO A 909 -25.83 -30.92 -24.87
CA PRO A 909 -25.94 -32.38 -24.82
C PRO A 909 -27.27 -32.82 -24.20
N ALA A 910 -27.65 -34.08 -24.40
CA ALA A 910 -28.77 -34.70 -23.70
C ALA A 910 -28.28 -35.50 -22.48
N GLY A 911 -29.10 -35.58 -21.42
CA GLY A 911 -28.85 -36.45 -20.27
C GLY A 911 -28.20 -35.74 -19.09
N ASP A 912 -26.87 -35.65 -19.08
CA ASP A 912 -26.10 -35.12 -17.94
C ASP A 912 -26.40 -33.63 -17.69
N GLN A 913 -27.01 -33.34 -16.55
CA GLN A 913 -27.45 -32.00 -16.19
C GLN A 913 -26.27 -31.03 -16.01
N ASP A 914 -25.12 -31.51 -15.54
CA ASP A 914 -23.94 -30.66 -15.37
C ASP A 914 -23.38 -30.26 -16.73
N ALA A 915 -23.33 -31.20 -17.68
CA ALA A 915 -22.92 -30.92 -19.05
C ALA A 915 -23.91 -29.99 -19.79
N ILE A 916 -25.22 -30.14 -19.53
CA ILE A 916 -26.26 -29.23 -20.04
C ILE A 916 -26.03 -27.81 -19.49
N ASN A 917 -25.88 -27.67 -18.17
CA ASN A 917 -25.68 -26.39 -17.50
C ASN A 917 -24.40 -25.70 -18.01
N ALA A 918 -23.31 -26.45 -18.18
CA ALA A 918 -22.07 -25.94 -18.72
C ALA A 918 -22.22 -25.46 -20.19
N ALA A 919 -22.94 -26.21 -21.03
CA ALA A 919 -23.20 -25.81 -22.41
C ALA A 919 -24.05 -24.53 -22.50
N LEU A 920 -25.09 -24.42 -21.67
CA LEU A 920 -25.94 -23.22 -21.60
C LEU A 920 -25.15 -22.00 -21.11
N ALA A 921 -24.33 -22.16 -20.07
CA ALA A 921 -23.45 -21.09 -19.60
C ALA A 921 -22.45 -20.65 -20.68
N ASN A 922 -21.86 -21.59 -21.43
CA ASN A 922 -20.95 -21.27 -22.53
C ASN A 922 -21.64 -20.51 -23.67
N ARG A 923 -22.91 -20.81 -23.97
CA ARG A 923 -23.72 -20.03 -24.92
C ARG A 923 -23.87 -18.58 -24.50
N VAL A 924 -24.20 -18.34 -23.23
CA VAL A 924 -24.30 -16.99 -22.66
C VAL A 924 -22.96 -16.25 -22.76
N LYS A 925 -21.89 -16.86 -22.27
CA LYS A 925 -20.54 -16.26 -22.29
C LYS A 925 -20.09 -15.91 -23.70
N MET A 926 -20.34 -16.79 -24.68
CA MET A 926 -20.03 -16.53 -26.10
C MET A 926 -20.84 -15.35 -26.65
N ALA A 927 -22.14 -15.29 -26.37
CA ALA A 927 -23.00 -14.21 -26.84
C ALA A 927 -22.55 -12.84 -26.31
N ILE A 928 -22.26 -12.74 -25.01
CA ILE A 928 -21.80 -11.52 -24.36
C ILE A 928 -20.42 -11.12 -24.90
N PHE A 929 -19.46 -12.06 -24.91
CA PHE A 929 -18.09 -11.78 -25.35
C PHE A 929 -18.03 -11.28 -26.79
N LEU A 930 -18.73 -11.93 -27.74
CA LEU A 930 -18.74 -11.51 -29.13
C LEU A 930 -19.45 -10.17 -29.34
N THR A 931 -20.49 -9.88 -28.56
CA THR A 931 -21.14 -8.55 -28.57
C THR A 931 -20.13 -7.48 -28.14
N MET A 932 -19.45 -7.69 -27.01
CA MET A 932 -18.50 -6.73 -26.44
C MET A 932 -17.20 -6.61 -27.24
N ALA A 933 -16.85 -7.63 -28.02
CA ALA A 933 -15.72 -7.61 -28.95
C ALA A 933 -16.02 -6.88 -30.26
N SER A 934 -17.30 -6.56 -30.52
CA SER A 934 -17.70 -5.97 -31.78
C SER A 934 -17.34 -4.48 -31.86
N PRO A 935 -16.95 -3.97 -33.04
CA PRO A 935 -16.85 -2.54 -33.29
C PRO A 935 -18.17 -1.80 -33.04
N SER A 936 -19.31 -2.45 -33.32
CA SER A 936 -20.64 -1.87 -33.11
C SER A 936 -20.92 -1.58 -31.64
N PHE A 937 -20.47 -2.44 -30.71
CA PHE A 937 -20.53 -2.13 -29.28
C PHE A 937 -19.47 -1.11 -28.86
N SER A 938 -18.30 -1.09 -29.51
CA SER A 938 -17.27 -0.09 -29.20
C SER A 938 -17.71 1.35 -29.56
N ALA A 939 -18.69 1.50 -30.45
CA ALA A 939 -19.29 2.78 -30.83
C ALA A 939 -20.57 3.07 -30.02
N GLN A 940 -20.61 4.19 -29.31
CA GLN A 940 -21.78 4.70 -28.58
C GLN A 940 -22.57 5.66 -29.47
N PHE A 941 -23.89 5.47 -29.50
CA PHE A 941 -24.87 6.27 -30.24
C PHE A 941 -25.93 6.85 -29.28
#